data_AF-A0A2V2ZX31-F1
#
_entry.id   AF-A0A2V2ZX31-F1
#
_cell.length_a   1.000
_cell.length_b   1.000
_cell.length_c   1.000
_cell.angle_alpha   90.00
_cell.angle_beta   90.00
_cell.angle_gamma   90.00
#
_symmetry.space_group_name_H-M   'P 1'
#
loop_
_entity.id
_entity.type
_entity.pdbx_description
1 polymer ?
#
loop_
_entity_poly.entity_id
_entity_poly.type
_entity_poly.pdbx_seq_one_letter_code
_entity_poly.pdbx_strand_id
1 'polypeptide(L)'
;METLELREIISKEWRTDDYIRKQLLCNKLKYSNQFNQRFMLNYNINDYDGTAEEKYIKDDKENIIYLKTYLNKNAEIVDLAQPECEIKFVINAAQEKISCQLIYFFHRDADREELRRKKAIILETFSYEEFRRLVMHVGFDDFENYSEYKNYFTEIFKSSFLKAKSAEELKFLYTNTPEFVLRGMALENETLFGHLLALTKLDDTGIFSGWKDGSSALVNVLKAFPDHIFLLNKFRKTPELCNRIYFNLDGASEFNGEMKSNRIIFATILMEYCLFSYSRPKAGAPTFKIGNEYKVNTEVFGLAGDILGFGKSDEKTFFLQQQKEVTKRVFIVPKEGDPNATEQVTEDLDEGAEFYPLEMVYFIKQQTSETNEGAEQEGSIMMVPAIYVKALADAEKWEDINETIRIVADMVGVVFGIGTLALSGNPYLLLAAAADLSLALPDLTIQAFRAEIAKLPGGGEFLRQWDLIYNVLGSAVAVPQLAVGLAQLTVAFYRSCLSLLKASVNVAENVRQGLRASAISVFLDLNSGVYQRKDLRMFTPTEWVIPSAGFISKTSECDALIQNGAFFMELDAAAIMESIAKKGGVNPDAIGSISSNRRFALVYKGEIIAQGSRYDRAYQKVLQDIRKVSYSSEKVGEYLETIVNRRRIVSVEDASLLGKAPEKGVKMLFNLFDEFGNNIGQLTRSPNRNELFYKLIYRGKEIDIKSTIKLLGDKYRLRGLPIEEGEHLLYGDLNIPKEVTDKYAALGQIVYEDGLKYFLNAKKYGKVDGTVSVWIKADIYTDYGGQSINLDQFWKARDAGMSIEQAAFSTFAGKQAKKFGFTRIRILDDEKITRNYVELNFLK
;
A
#
# COMPACT_ATOMS: atom_id res chain seq x y z
N MET A 1 19.39 44.78 28.35
CA MET A 1 19.27 45.87 27.36
C MET A 1 19.50 45.33 25.96
N GLU A 2 18.71 44.35 25.50
CA GLU A 2 18.32 44.35 24.08
C GLU A 2 17.34 45.51 23.95
N THR A 3 17.70 46.50 23.16
CA THR A 3 17.39 47.91 23.42
C THR A 3 15.92 48.27 23.16
N LEU A 4 15.37 49.17 23.98
CA LEU A 4 14.08 49.84 23.73
C LEU A 4 14.01 50.41 22.29
N GLU A 5 15.16 50.83 21.74
CA GLU A 5 15.32 51.28 20.36
C GLU A 5 14.99 50.20 19.32
N LEU A 6 15.38 48.93 19.54
CA LEU A 6 15.05 47.81 18.64
C LEU A 6 13.54 47.51 18.65
N ARG A 7 12.90 47.62 19.82
CA ARG A 7 11.43 47.53 19.96
C ARG A 7 10.72 48.72 19.32
N GLU A 8 11.25 49.94 19.45
CA GLU A 8 10.70 51.13 18.80
C GLU A 8 10.83 51.07 17.27
N ILE A 9 11.97 50.62 16.73
CA ILE A 9 12.20 50.44 15.29
C ILE A 9 11.26 49.38 14.71
N ILE A 10 11.12 48.22 15.37
CA ILE A 10 10.15 47.19 14.97
C ILE A 10 8.72 47.76 15.04
N SER A 11 8.36 48.52 16.07
CA SER A 11 7.01 49.12 16.18
C SER A 11 6.72 50.20 15.14
N LYS A 12 7.75 50.84 14.57
CA LYS A 12 7.60 51.88 13.53
C LYS A 12 7.34 51.26 12.15
N GLU A 13 8.03 50.19 11.79
CA GLU A 13 7.93 49.57 10.46
C GLU A 13 6.95 48.39 10.38
N TRP A 14 6.69 47.73 11.50
CA TRP A 14 5.87 46.53 11.57
C TRP A 14 4.66 46.73 12.46
N ARG A 15 3.58 46.04 12.12
CA ARG A 15 2.40 45.86 12.95
C ARG A 15 2.33 44.42 13.41
N THR A 16 2.06 44.23 14.71
CA THR A 16 2.13 42.92 15.37
C THR A 16 1.02 42.70 16.40
N ASP A 17 0.01 43.56 16.43
CA ASP A 17 -1.10 43.44 17.39
C ASP A 17 -2.07 42.30 17.01
N ASP A 18 -2.84 41.84 17.99
CA ASP A 18 -3.83 40.78 17.80
C ASP A 18 -5.12 41.25 17.12
N TYR A 19 -5.26 42.55 16.78
CA TYR A 19 -6.41 43.08 16.03
C TYR A 19 -6.19 42.99 14.50
N ILE A 20 -5.20 42.24 14.05
CA ILE A 20 -5.03 41.86 12.65
C ILE A 20 -6.02 40.73 12.32
N ARG A 21 -6.73 40.82 11.19
CA ARG A 21 -7.59 39.76 10.66
C ARG A 21 -6.75 38.62 10.06
N LYS A 22 -6.13 37.83 10.93
CA LYS A 22 -5.22 36.72 10.61
C LYS A 22 -5.88 35.68 9.70
N GLN A 23 -7.14 35.31 9.95
CA GLN A 23 -7.85 34.34 9.09
C GLN A 23 -8.02 34.88 7.67
N LEU A 24 -8.39 36.16 7.55
CA LEU A 24 -8.55 36.80 6.24
C LEU A 24 -7.23 36.84 5.47
N LEU A 25 -6.13 37.19 6.16
CA LEU A 25 -4.79 37.19 5.59
C LEU A 25 -4.42 35.82 5.03
N CYS A 26 -4.50 34.77 5.84
CA CYS A 26 -4.16 33.41 5.41
C CYS A 26 -5.05 32.92 4.25
N ASN A 27 -6.34 33.23 4.26
CA ASN A 27 -7.25 32.91 3.15
C ASN A 27 -6.87 33.64 1.85
N LYS A 28 -6.42 34.90 1.91
CA LYS A 28 -5.93 35.63 0.73
C LYS A 28 -4.62 35.04 0.19
N LEU A 29 -3.71 34.62 1.07
CA LEU A 29 -2.48 33.90 0.68
C LEU A 29 -2.83 32.59 -0.03
N LYS A 30 -3.69 31.77 0.58
CA LYS A 30 -4.20 30.51 0.00
C LYS A 30 -4.83 30.72 -1.37
N TYR A 31 -5.73 31.70 -1.50
CA TYR A 31 -6.40 31.99 -2.76
C TYR A 31 -5.40 32.36 -3.86
N SER A 32 -4.39 33.17 -3.53
CA SER A 32 -3.38 33.63 -4.47
C SER A 32 -2.44 32.48 -4.92
N ASN A 33 -2.12 31.55 -4.02
CA ASN A 33 -1.29 30.37 -4.28
C ASN A 33 -2.04 29.26 -5.06
N GLN A 34 -3.26 28.91 -4.66
CA GLN A 34 -3.98 27.76 -5.23
C GLN A 34 -4.87 28.10 -6.42
N PHE A 35 -5.55 29.24 -6.39
CA PHE A 35 -6.64 29.53 -7.34
C PHE A 35 -6.26 30.54 -8.41
N ASN A 36 -5.38 31.50 -8.11
CA ASN A 36 -4.96 32.52 -9.08
C ASN A 36 -3.66 32.15 -9.83
N GLN A 37 -2.83 31.24 -9.29
CA GLN A 37 -1.52 30.81 -9.84
C GLN A 37 -0.55 31.96 -10.20
N ARG A 38 -0.81 33.17 -9.69
CA ARG A 38 0.05 34.34 -9.92
C ARG A 38 1.21 34.40 -8.93
N PHE A 39 1.12 33.64 -7.82
CA PHE A 39 2.11 33.61 -6.74
C PHE A 39 2.52 35.01 -6.25
N MET A 40 1.57 35.95 -6.28
CA MET A 40 1.76 37.33 -5.87
C MET A 40 0.51 37.81 -5.12
N LEU A 41 0.72 38.67 -4.13
CA LEU A 41 -0.33 39.36 -3.39
C LEU A 41 -0.14 40.87 -3.50
N ASN A 42 -1.18 41.59 -3.95
CA ASN A 42 -1.25 43.03 -3.78
C ASN A 42 -1.53 43.31 -2.30
N TYR A 43 -0.47 43.59 -1.53
CA TYR A 43 -0.56 43.68 -0.09
C TYR A 43 -0.77 45.13 0.35
N ASN A 44 -1.78 45.32 1.20
CA ASN A 44 -2.00 46.56 1.93
C ASN A 44 -2.36 46.20 3.37
N ILE A 45 -1.63 46.78 4.32
CA ILE A 45 -1.82 46.49 5.74
C ILE A 45 -3.24 46.81 6.25
N ASN A 46 -3.87 47.85 5.72
CA ASN A 46 -5.20 48.30 6.15
C ASN A 46 -6.31 47.32 5.77
N ASP A 47 -6.06 46.41 4.81
CA ASP A 47 -7.02 45.36 4.43
C ASP A 47 -7.30 44.37 5.57
N TYR A 48 -6.42 44.34 6.57
CA TYR A 48 -6.42 43.37 7.66
C TYR A 48 -6.78 43.99 9.01
N ASP A 49 -7.40 45.18 9.03
CA ASP A 49 -7.93 45.80 10.25
C ASP A 49 -9.11 45.00 10.80
N GLY A 50 -8.99 44.55 12.05
CA GLY A 50 -10.01 43.83 12.81
C GLY A 50 -10.53 44.64 13.98
N THR A 51 -11.79 44.40 14.35
CA THR A 51 -12.44 44.97 15.54
C THR A 51 -12.41 44.03 16.74
N ALA A 52 -11.87 42.82 16.58
CA ALA A 52 -11.76 41.80 17.60
C ALA A 52 -10.36 41.17 17.56
N GLU A 53 -9.88 40.69 18.72
CA GLU A 53 -8.61 39.98 18.81
C GLU A 53 -8.70 38.60 18.13
N GLU A 54 -7.82 38.33 17.17
CA GLU A 54 -7.63 37.03 16.56
C GLU A 54 -6.30 36.44 17.04
N LYS A 55 -6.29 35.46 17.95
CA LYS A 55 -5.05 34.82 18.46
C LYS A 55 -4.63 33.58 17.68
N TYR A 56 -5.53 33.08 16.85
CA TYR A 56 -5.37 31.85 16.08
C TYR A 56 -6.13 31.95 14.75
N ILE A 57 -5.83 31.04 13.84
CA ILE A 57 -6.64 30.75 12.65
C ILE A 57 -7.17 29.31 12.72
N LYS A 58 -8.12 28.99 11.87
CA LYS A 58 -8.59 27.61 11.65
C LYS A 58 -8.22 27.13 10.25
N ASP A 59 -7.73 25.90 10.17
CA ASP A 59 -7.50 25.22 8.89
C ASP A 59 -8.80 24.68 8.27
N ASP A 60 -8.69 24.02 7.11
CA ASP A 60 -9.83 23.47 6.38
C ASP A 60 -10.56 22.34 7.12
N LYS A 61 -9.95 21.79 8.17
CA LYS A 61 -10.49 20.73 9.04
C LYS A 61 -10.91 21.28 10.40
N GLU A 62 -11.02 22.60 10.55
CA GLU A 62 -11.36 23.30 11.79
C GLU A 62 -10.33 23.15 12.92
N ASN A 63 -9.10 22.70 12.64
CA ASN A 63 -8.04 22.67 13.65
C ASN A 63 -7.56 24.09 13.96
N ILE A 64 -7.30 24.35 15.23
CA ILE A 64 -6.75 25.64 15.70
C ILE A 64 -5.25 25.69 15.40
N ILE A 65 -4.79 26.81 14.84
CA ILE A 65 -3.37 27.15 14.62
C ILE A 65 -3.10 28.48 15.33
N TYR A 66 -2.35 28.47 16.43
CA TYR A 66 -1.93 29.72 17.08
C TYR A 66 -0.93 30.46 16.21
N LEU A 67 -1.17 31.75 15.98
CA LEU A 67 -0.45 32.51 14.97
C LEU A 67 -0.11 33.92 15.44
N LYS A 68 1.18 34.26 15.40
CA LYS A 68 1.64 35.65 15.41
C LYS A 68 1.91 36.10 13.98
N THR A 69 1.52 37.34 13.71
CA THR A 69 1.66 37.95 12.39
C THR A 69 2.45 39.23 12.52
N TYR A 70 3.47 39.36 11.68
CA TYR A 70 4.23 40.60 11.54
C TYR A 70 3.96 41.12 10.14
N LEU A 71 3.35 42.29 10.07
CA LEU A 71 2.92 42.93 8.85
C LEU A 71 3.71 44.23 8.63
N ASN A 72 4.46 44.30 7.54
CA ASN A 72 5.17 45.52 7.16
C ASN A 72 4.14 46.62 6.82
N LYS A 73 4.32 47.85 7.30
CA LYS A 73 3.32 48.91 7.10
C LYS A 73 3.25 49.46 5.67
N ASN A 74 4.19 49.11 4.80
CA ASN A 74 4.19 49.56 3.41
C ASN A 74 3.26 48.70 2.54
N ALA A 75 2.41 49.35 1.75
CA ALA A 75 1.56 48.69 0.77
C ALA A 75 2.34 48.52 -0.56
N GLU A 76 2.46 47.27 -1.03
CA GLU A 76 3.26 46.88 -2.19
C GLU A 76 2.96 45.42 -2.60
N ILE A 77 3.46 44.95 -3.75
CA ILE A 77 3.34 43.55 -4.18
C ILE A 77 4.27 42.64 -3.35
N VAL A 78 3.77 41.47 -2.95
CA VAL A 78 4.48 40.44 -2.17
C VAL A 78 4.59 39.14 -2.96
N ASP A 79 5.79 38.55 -2.97
CA ASP A 79 6.10 37.24 -3.56
C ASP A 79 5.54 36.12 -2.69
N LEU A 80 4.78 35.20 -3.29
CA LEU A 80 4.18 34.05 -2.61
C LEU A 80 4.67 32.70 -3.15
N ALA A 81 5.55 32.67 -4.14
CA ALA A 81 6.07 31.41 -4.65
C ALA A 81 6.85 30.70 -3.54
N GLN A 82 6.59 29.40 -3.34
CA GLN A 82 7.24 28.62 -2.27
C GLN A 82 8.78 28.69 -2.30
N PRO A 83 9.47 28.67 -3.47
CA PRO A 83 10.93 28.83 -3.53
C PRO A 83 11.43 30.24 -3.20
N GLU A 84 10.57 31.25 -3.23
CA GLU A 84 10.88 32.65 -2.93
C GLU A 84 10.57 33.01 -1.47
N CYS A 85 9.94 32.09 -0.73
CA CYS A 85 9.69 32.22 0.70
C CYS A 85 10.87 31.68 1.51
N GLU A 86 11.09 32.25 2.70
CA GLU A 86 12.08 31.73 3.66
C GLU A 86 11.35 31.00 4.80
N ILE A 87 11.79 29.78 5.09
CA ILE A 87 11.40 29.05 6.31
C ILE A 87 12.53 29.21 7.32
N LYS A 88 12.18 29.72 8.51
CA LYS A 88 13.10 29.82 9.63
C LYS A 88 12.54 29.05 10.82
N PHE A 89 13.21 27.96 11.18
CA PHE A 89 12.85 27.14 12.33
C PHE A 89 13.91 27.26 13.42
N VAL A 90 13.50 27.68 14.62
CA VAL A 90 14.41 27.87 15.76
C VAL A 90 13.87 27.12 16.96
N ILE A 91 14.75 26.34 17.58
CA ILE A 91 14.48 25.67 18.84
C ILE A 91 15.36 26.30 19.92
N ASN A 92 14.72 26.77 20.99
CA ASN A 92 15.40 27.17 22.22
C ASN A 92 14.95 26.22 23.33
N ALA A 93 15.67 25.09 23.47
CA ALA A 93 15.33 24.07 24.45
C ALA A 93 15.40 24.61 25.89
N ALA A 94 16.38 25.46 26.20
CA ALA A 94 16.54 26.07 27.53
C ALA A 94 15.37 26.97 27.94
N GLN A 95 14.61 27.51 26.98
CA GLN A 95 13.40 28.30 27.22
C GLN A 95 12.11 27.55 26.92
N GLU A 96 12.19 26.26 26.56
CA GLU A 96 11.08 25.43 26.10
C GLU A 96 10.25 26.12 25.00
N LYS A 97 10.93 26.69 24.00
CA LYS A 97 10.29 27.43 22.90
C LYS A 97 10.72 26.92 21.54
N ILE A 98 9.72 26.72 20.69
CA ILE A 98 9.88 26.58 19.24
C ILE A 98 9.29 27.84 18.59
N SER A 99 9.99 28.36 17.58
CA SER A 99 9.51 29.42 16.72
C SER A 99 9.69 28.96 15.27
N CYS A 100 8.59 28.92 14.54
CA CYS A 100 8.56 28.53 13.13
C CYS A 100 8.02 29.71 12.33
N GLN A 101 8.84 30.28 11.47
CA GLN A 101 8.48 31.46 10.70
C GLN A 101 8.42 31.12 9.22
N LEU A 102 7.28 31.45 8.60
CA LEU A 102 7.13 31.51 7.15
C LEU A 102 7.20 32.98 6.74
N ILE A 103 8.24 33.33 5.99
CA ILE A 103 8.61 34.70 5.67
C ILE A 103 8.40 34.95 4.18
N TYR A 104 7.59 35.96 3.89
CA TYR A 104 7.35 36.46 2.54
C TYR A 104 8.06 37.79 2.34
N PHE A 105 8.51 38.05 1.11
CA PHE A 105 9.25 39.24 0.74
C PHE A 105 8.45 40.10 -0.23
N PHE A 106 8.68 41.41 -0.21
CA PHE A 106 8.18 42.27 -1.28
C PHE A 106 8.83 41.88 -2.61
N HIS A 107 8.01 41.94 -3.66
CA HIS A 107 8.39 41.54 -5.01
C HIS A 107 9.67 42.26 -5.45
N ARG A 108 10.52 41.56 -6.22
CA ARG A 108 11.79 42.11 -6.73
C ARG A 108 11.63 43.38 -7.56
N ASP A 109 10.44 43.57 -8.13
CA ASP A 109 10.04 44.70 -8.96
C ASP A 109 9.09 45.67 -8.25
N ALA A 110 9.12 45.72 -6.91
CA ALA A 110 8.36 46.72 -6.13
C ALA A 110 8.63 48.16 -6.62
N ASP A 111 7.58 48.99 -6.59
CA ASP A 111 7.62 50.39 -7.05
C ASP A 111 8.61 51.20 -6.21
N ARG A 112 8.71 50.90 -4.91
CA ARG A 112 9.73 51.48 -4.02
C ARG A 112 10.98 50.61 -4.00
N GLU A 113 12.07 51.15 -4.53
CA GLU A 113 13.34 50.43 -4.62
C GLU A 113 13.86 49.98 -3.25
N GLU A 114 13.70 50.79 -2.20
CA GLU A 114 14.14 50.40 -0.85
C GLU A 114 13.33 49.23 -0.24
N LEU A 115 12.20 48.83 -0.82
CA LEU A 115 11.38 47.72 -0.33
C LEU A 115 11.66 46.40 -1.04
N ARG A 116 12.29 46.42 -2.22
CA ARG A 116 12.55 45.21 -3.03
C ARG A 116 13.27 44.15 -2.19
N ARG A 117 12.69 42.95 -2.12
CA ARG A 117 13.19 41.81 -1.32
C ARG A 117 13.34 42.08 0.18
N LYS A 118 12.73 43.13 0.72
CA LYS A 118 12.56 43.26 2.17
C LYS A 118 11.42 42.37 2.64
N LYS A 119 11.50 41.91 3.89
CA LYS A 119 10.43 41.10 4.51
C LYS A 119 9.14 41.93 4.53
N ALA A 120 8.06 41.32 4.05
CA ALA A 120 6.74 41.93 3.95
C ALA A 120 5.76 41.34 4.98
N ILE A 121 5.70 40.01 5.04
CA ILE A 121 4.79 39.27 5.92
C ILE A 121 5.60 38.18 6.62
N ILE A 122 5.47 38.07 7.94
CA ILE A 122 6.01 36.95 8.70
C ILE A 122 4.85 36.30 9.45
N LEU A 123 4.65 35.01 9.21
CA LEU A 123 3.70 34.17 9.91
C LEU A 123 4.49 33.27 10.85
N GLU A 124 4.23 33.38 12.15
CA GLU A 124 4.97 32.65 13.19
C GLU A 124 4.05 31.74 14.00
N THR A 125 4.40 30.45 14.04
CA THR A 125 3.78 29.42 14.89
C THR A 125 4.78 28.89 15.93
N PHE A 126 4.30 28.10 16.88
CA PHE A 126 5.06 27.72 18.07
C PHE A 126 5.28 26.20 18.21
N SER A 127 4.89 25.43 17.19
CA SER A 127 5.15 24.00 17.11
C SER A 127 5.33 23.57 15.65
N TYR A 128 6.01 22.44 15.46
CA TYR A 128 6.19 21.83 14.14
C TYR A 128 4.85 21.50 13.47
N GLU A 129 3.92 20.91 14.21
CA GLU A 129 2.64 20.47 13.67
C GLU A 129 1.75 21.66 13.26
N GLU A 130 1.69 22.72 14.07
CA GLU A 130 1.00 23.96 13.68
C GLU A 130 1.65 24.62 12.46
N PHE A 131 2.98 24.58 12.37
CA PHE A 131 3.69 25.11 11.22
C PHE A 131 3.36 24.33 9.94
N ARG A 132 3.38 23.00 10.00
CA ARG A 132 2.99 22.13 8.89
C ARG A 132 1.56 22.40 8.42
N ARG A 133 0.62 22.51 9.36
CA ARG A 133 -0.78 22.87 9.05
C ARG A 133 -0.89 24.26 8.43
N LEU A 134 -0.14 25.25 8.95
CA LEU A 134 -0.11 26.60 8.39
C LEU A 134 0.37 26.59 6.94
N VAL A 135 1.49 25.90 6.65
CA VAL A 135 2.07 25.80 5.31
C VAL A 135 1.07 25.20 4.33
N MET A 136 0.39 24.11 4.71
CA MET A 136 -0.65 23.49 3.89
C MET A 136 -1.86 24.42 3.72
N HIS A 137 -2.27 25.13 4.79
CA HIS A 137 -3.42 26.01 4.76
C HIS A 137 -3.20 27.23 3.85
N VAL A 138 -2.00 27.81 3.81
CA VAL A 138 -1.67 28.92 2.89
C VAL A 138 -1.43 28.48 1.44
N GLY A 139 -1.64 27.19 1.16
CA GLY A 139 -1.75 26.66 -0.20
C GLY A 139 -0.48 26.01 -0.76
N PHE A 140 0.51 25.72 0.08
CA PHE A 140 1.68 24.91 -0.30
C PHE A 140 1.41 23.42 -0.08
N ASP A 141 2.24 22.57 -0.72
CA ASP A 141 2.21 21.12 -0.51
C ASP A 141 2.86 20.74 0.83
N ASP A 142 2.60 19.52 1.31
CA ASP A 142 3.23 19.02 2.53
C ASP A 142 4.74 18.87 2.32
N PHE A 143 5.52 19.65 3.06
CA PHE A 143 6.97 19.67 2.91
C PHE A 143 7.61 18.33 3.30
N GLU A 144 6.92 17.47 4.06
CA GLU A 144 7.38 16.10 4.32
C GLU A 144 7.46 15.23 3.04
N ASN A 145 6.80 15.61 1.95
CA ASN A 145 6.95 14.92 0.66
C ASN A 145 8.32 15.14 0.01
N TYR A 146 9.13 16.08 0.52
CA TYR A 146 10.38 16.51 -0.08
C TYR A 146 11.56 16.24 0.85
N SER A 147 12.59 15.57 0.33
CA SER A 147 13.77 15.17 1.11
C SER A 147 14.57 16.35 1.67
N GLU A 148 14.61 17.48 0.95
CA GLU A 148 15.33 18.68 1.38
C GLU A 148 14.78 19.24 2.70
N TYR A 149 13.47 19.43 2.79
CA TYR A 149 12.83 19.91 4.02
C TYR A 149 12.92 18.87 5.14
N LYS A 150 12.74 17.57 4.85
CA LYS A 150 12.96 16.50 5.84
C LYS A 150 14.36 16.57 6.44
N ASN A 151 15.39 16.70 5.61
CA ASN A 151 16.77 16.83 6.07
C ASN A 151 17.00 18.11 6.87
N TYR A 152 16.44 19.25 6.44
CA TYR A 152 16.53 20.52 7.15
C TYR A 152 16.00 20.41 8.59
N PHE A 153 14.79 19.86 8.77
CA PHE A 153 14.22 19.66 10.11
C PHE A 153 15.02 18.64 10.91
N THR A 154 15.44 17.52 10.31
CA THR A 154 16.25 16.51 10.99
C THR A 154 17.55 17.11 11.54
N GLU A 155 18.27 17.91 10.76
CA GLU A 155 19.53 18.53 11.21
C GLU A 155 19.33 19.56 12.33
N ILE A 156 18.25 20.36 12.30
CA ILE A 156 17.98 21.34 13.36
C ILE A 156 17.64 20.65 14.69
N PHE A 157 16.77 19.64 14.66
CA PHE A 157 16.44 18.87 15.85
C PHE A 157 17.66 18.11 16.35
N LYS A 158 18.41 17.44 15.47
CA LYS A 158 19.65 16.74 15.83
C LYS A 158 20.66 17.67 16.49
N SER A 159 20.89 18.87 15.93
CA SER A 159 21.77 19.85 16.55
C SER A 159 21.27 20.29 17.93
N SER A 160 19.95 20.41 18.12
CA SER A 160 19.35 20.79 19.41
C SER A 160 19.54 19.69 20.46
N PHE A 161 19.35 18.42 20.08
CA PHE A 161 19.63 17.27 20.96
C PHE A 161 21.10 17.22 21.39
N LEU A 162 22.04 17.46 20.46
CA LEU A 162 23.47 17.47 20.77
C LEU A 162 23.90 18.66 21.66
N LYS A 163 23.11 19.73 21.69
CA LYS A 163 23.37 20.93 22.51
C LYS A 163 22.65 20.90 23.86
N ALA A 164 21.70 19.98 24.05
CA ALA A 164 20.89 19.91 25.25
C ALA A 164 21.77 19.62 26.48
N LYS A 165 21.54 20.36 27.57
CA LYS A 165 22.35 20.30 28.80
C LYS A 165 21.59 19.76 30.01
N SER A 166 20.27 19.65 29.93
CA SER A 166 19.42 19.22 31.05
C SER A 166 18.34 18.23 30.61
N ALA A 167 17.75 17.54 31.58
CA ALA A 167 16.67 16.58 31.32
C ALA A 167 15.37 17.29 30.87
N GLU A 168 15.12 18.50 31.35
CA GLU A 168 13.99 19.35 30.95
C GLU A 168 14.11 19.78 29.49
N GLU A 169 15.31 20.17 29.06
CA GLU A 169 15.59 20.47 27.65
C GLU A 169 15.34 19.24 26.76
N LEU A 170 15.80 18.06 27.19
CA LEU A 170 15.54 16.80 26.47
C LEU A 170 14.05 16.44 26.43
N LYS A 171 13.33 16.63 27.54
CA LYS A 171 11.88 16.39 27.62
C LYS A 171 11.16 17.25 26.59
N PHE A 172 11.47 18.54 26.58
CA PHE A 172 10.90 19.48 25.61
C PHE A 172 11.16 19.04 24.17
N LEU A 173 12.40 18.65 23.85
CA LEU A 173 12.77 18.21 22.50
C LEU A 173 12.02 16.94 22.09
N TYR A 174 12.05 15.88 22.89
CA TYR A 174 11.38 14.62 22.54
C TYR A 174 9.86 14.73 22.49
N THR A 175 9.26 15.66 23.22
CA THR A 175 7.81 15.92 23.16
C THR A 175 7.41 16.61 21.85
N ASN A 176 8.29 17.44 21.28
CA ASN A 176 7.97 18.29 20.13
C ASN A 176 8.62 17.84 18.80
N THR A 177 9.37 16.74 18.81
CA THR A 177 10.06 16.22 17.61
C THR A 177 9.13 15.30 16.81
N PRO A 178 8.94 15.52 15.49
CA PRO A 178 8.13 14.62 14.67
C PRO A 178 8.79 13.26 14.46
N GLU A 179 7.99 12.21 14.24
CA GLU A 179 8.47 10.82 14.25
C GLU A 179 9.53 10.50 13.19
N PHE A 180 9.41 11.05 11.98
CA PHE A 180 10.42 10.82 10.94
C PHE A 180 11.79 11.39 11.32
N VAL A 181 11.84 12.46 12.13
CA VAL A 181 13.09 13.03 12.64
C VAL A 181 13.69 12.12 13.71
N LEU A 182 12.87 11.59 14.61
CA LEU A 182 13.34 10.65 15.64
C LEU A 182 14.02 9.43 15.00
N ARG A 183 13.43 8.88 13.95
CA ARG A 183 14.00 7.75 13.19
C ARG A 183 15.20 8.16 12.31
N GLY A 184 15.20 9.40 11.79
CA GLY A 184 16.20 9.88 10.83
C GLY A 184 17.45 10.53 11.42
N MET A 185 17.42 11.00 12.68
CA MET A 185 18.55 11.73 13.28
C MET A 185 19.78 10.84 13.54
N ALA A 186 19.56 9.53 13.70
CA ALA A 186 20.60 8.51 13.85
C ALA A 186 21.67 8.91 14.88
N LEU A 187 21.24 9.30 16.09
CA LEU A 187 22.15 9.56 17.21
C LEU A 187 22.78 8.24 17.70
N GLU A 188 23.97 8.34 18.31
CA GLU A 188 24.65 7.18 18.86
C GLU A 188 23.84 6.55 20.00
N ASN A 189 23.84 5.22 20.09
CA ASN A 189 23.06 4.47 21.09
C ASN A 189 23.38 4.88 22.53
N GLU A 190 24.65 5.12 22.85
CA GLU A 190 25.04 5.56 24.21
C GLU A 190 24.56 6.98 24.51
N THR A 191 24.51 7.87 23.52
CA THR A 191 23.90 9.21 23.67
C THR A 191 22.41 9.09 23.97
N LEU A 192 21.68 8.31 23.17
CA LEU A 192 20.25 8.06 23.36
C LEU A 192 19.95 7.40 24.70
N PHE A 193 20.81 6.48 25.14
CA PHE A 193 20.68 5.85 26.47
C PHE A 193 20.96 6.84 27.60
N GLY A 194 21.93 7.73 27.44
CA GLY A 194 22.14 8.86 28.34
C GLY A 194 20.89 9.75 28.44
N HIS A 195 20.25 10.04 27.31
CA HIS A 195 18.99 10.80 27.29
C HIS A 195 17.86 10.06 28.02
N LEU A 196 17.71 8.76 27.77
CA LEU A 196 16.72 7.92 28.46
C LEU A 196 16.91 7.96 29.98
N LEU A 197 18.14 7.76 30.46
CA LEU A 197 18.46 7.81 31.89
C LEU A 197 18.19 9.19 32.51
N ALA A 198 18.50 10.28 31.78
CA ALA A 198 18.24 11.63 32.25
C ALA A 198 16.74 11.90 32.41
N LEU A 199 15.93 11.47 31.44
CA LEU A 199 14.47 11.59 31.48
C LEU A 199 13.84 10.70 32.56
N THR A 200 14.32 9.47 32.74
CA THR A 200 13.86 8.60 33.83
C THR A 200 14.14 9.24 35.19
N LYS A 201 15.34 9.81 35.39
CA LYS A 201 15.65 10.52 36.65
C LYS A 201 14.75 11.72 36.90
N LEU A 202 14.41 12.47 35.85
CA LEU A 202 13.50 13.61 35.95
C LEU A 202 12.10 13.16 36.38
N ASP A 203 11.61 12.05 35.83
CA ASP A 203 10.35 11.40 36.17
C ASP A 203 10.23 11.09 37.66
N ASP A 204 11.29 10.50 38.23
CA ASP A 204 11.34 10.04 39.62
C ASP A 204 11.22 11.15 40.67
N THR A 205 11.40 12.40 40.27
CA THR A 205 11.22 13.55 41.15
C THR A 205 9.75 13.93 41.37
N GLY A 206 8.82 13.19 40.74
CA GLY A 206 7.39 13.48 40.78
C GLY A 206 6.96 14.57 39.78
N ILE A 207 7.89 15.12 38.99
CA ILE A 207 7.62 16.15 37.97
C ILE A 207 6.68 15.64 36.86
N PHE A 208 6.60 14.31 36.63
CA PHE A 208 5.62 13.71 35.71
C PHE A 208 4.34 13.22 36.38
N SER A 209 4.28 13.17 37.72
CA SER A 209 3.03 12.87 38.42
C SER A 209 2.02 14.01 38.22
N GLY A 210 1.01 13.78 37.37
CA GLY A 210 -0.03 14.75 37.01
C GLY A 210 0.14 15.50 35.69
N TRP A 211 1.21 15.25 34.90
CA TRP A 211 1.42 15.92 33.60
C TRP A 211 1.57 14.90 32.46
N LYS A 212 0.61 14.95 31.53
CA LYS A 212 0.46 14.07 30.34
C LYS A 212 1.71 13.98 29.44
N ASP A 213 2.63 14.94 29.54
CA ASP A 213 3.67 15.18 28.54
C ASP A 213 5.00 14.45 28.82
N GLY A 214 5.29 14.07 30.07
CA GLY A 214 6.57 13.44 30.44
C GLY A 214 6.78 12.05 29.86
N SER A 215 5.74 11.22 29.92
CA SER A 215 5.75 9.84 29.43
C SER A 215 5.84 9.77 27.90
N SER A 216 5.40 10.81 27.18
CA SER A 216 5.55 10.91 25.72
C SER A 216 7.01 11.05 25.29
N ALA A 217 7.80 11.83 26.05
CA ALA A 217 9.22 12.01 25.79
C ALA A 217 10.00 10.70 25.94
N LEU A 218 9.73 9.93 27.01
CA LEU A 218 10.35 8.62 27.25
C LEU A 218 10.06 7.63 26.11
N VAL A 219 8.81 7.55 25.65
CA VAL A 219 8.41 6.72 24.51
C VAL A 219 9.10 7.16 23.22
N ASN A 220 9.20 8.47 22.96
CA ASN A 220 9.83 9.00 21.76
C ASN A 220 11.35 8.78 21.72
N VAL A 221 12.02 8.72 22.87
CA VAL A 221 13.44 8.29 22.95
C VAL A 221 13.60 6.86 22.44
N LEU A 222 12.66 5.97 22.76
CA LEU A 222 12.75 4.57 22.31
C LEU A 222 12.70 4.42 20.80
N LYS A 223 11.84 5.22 20.15
CA LYS A 223 11.69 5.26 18.68
C LYS A 223 12.95 5.75 17.96
N ALA A 224 13.86 6.40 18.67
CA ALA A 224 15.08 6.96 18.11
C ALA A 224 16.28 6.00 18.09
N PHE A 225 16.22 4.86 18.79
CA PHE A 225 17.33 3.91 18.84
C PHE A 225 17.54 3.21 17.49
N PRO A 226 18.72 3.35 16.85
CA PRO A 226 19.02 2.62 15.61
C PRO A 226 19.34 1.13 15.86
N ASP A 227 19.84 0.76 17.04
CA ASP A 227 20.10 -0.64 17.43
C ASP A 227 19.22 -1.04 18.62
N HIS A 228 18.18 -1.82 18.33
CA HIS A 228 17.25 -2.34 19.32
C HIS A 228 17.91 -3.35 20.28
N ILE A 229 18.95 -4.08 19.85
CA ILE A 229 19.63 -5.09 20.69
C ILE A 229 20.39 -4.42 21.82
N PHE A 230 21.02 -3.28 21.53
CA PHE A 230 21.74 -2.49 22.53
C PHE A 230 20.85 -2.16 23.73
N LEU A 231 19.65 -1.61 23.47
CA LEU A 231 18.73 -1.20 24.53
C LEU A 231 18.22 -2.40 25.35
N LEU A 232 17.83 -3.49 24.69
CA LEU A 232 17.42 -4.72 25.38
C LEU A 232 18.51 -5.26 26.29
N ASN A 233 19.77 -5.21 25.87
CA ASN A 233 20.89 -5.65 26.69
C ASN A 233 21.08 -4.78 27.93
N LYS A 234 20.84 -3.47 27.85
CA LYS A 234 20.85 -2.58 29.04
C LYS A 234 19.72 -2.96 29.99
N PHE A 235 18.49 -3.13 29.48
CA PHE A 235 17.35 -3.51 30.31
C PHE A 235 17.45 -4.91 30.92
N ARG A 236 18.06 -5.89 30.23
CA ARG A 236 18.33 -7.20 30.86
C ARG A 236 19.35 -7.12 31.99
N LYS A 237 20.34 -6.23 31.88
CA LYS A 237 21.34 -6.01 32.94
C LYS A 237 20.79 -5.19 34.11
N THR A 238 19.74 -4.42 33.87
CA THR A 238 19.12 -3.53 34.86
C THR A 238 17.60 -3.58 34.69
N PRO A 239 16.97 -4.72 35.03
CA PRO A 239 15.52 -4.89 34.90
C PRO A 239 14.74 -3.89 35.75
N GLU A 240 15.32 -3.41 36.85
CA GLU A 240 14.77 -2.38 37.72
C GLU A 240 14.56 -1.07 36.97
N LEU A 241 15.47 -0.72 36.06
CA LEU A 241 15.33 0.48 35.23
C LEU A 241 14.14 0.34 34.26
N CYS A 242 13.96 -0.84 33.67
CA CYS A 242 12.85 -1.12 32.77
C CYS A 242 11.50 -1.03 33.52
N ASN A 243 11.42 -1.65 34.70
CA ASN A 243 10.25 -1.61 35.58
C ASN A 243 9.91 -0.20 36.02
N ARG A 244 10.92 0.54 36.48
CA ARG A 244 10.78 1.91 36.92
C ARG A 244 10.21 2.80 35.81
N ILE A 245 10.75 2.70 34.60
CA ILE A 245 10.19 3.41 33.44
C ILE A 245 8.74 2.99 33.24
N TYR A 246 8.44 1.70 33.15
CA TYR A 246 7.08 1.20 32.91
C TYR A 246 6.05 1.72 33.92
N PHE A 247 6.34 1.63 35.23
CA PHE A 247 5.42 2.06 36.27
C PHE A 247 5.20 3.56 36.29
N ASN A 248 6.23 4.35 35.96
CA ASN A 248 6.13 5.79 35.91
C ASN A 248 5.43 6.32 34.64
N LEU A 249 5.33 5.51 33.57
CA LEU A 249 4.58 5.91 32.38
C LEU A 249 3.09 6.08 32.71
N ASP A 250 2.54 7.24 32.39
CA ASP A 250 1.13 7.59 32.54
C ASP A 250 0.61 8.29 31.27
N GLY A 251 -0.71 8.42 31.14
CA GLY A 251 -1.35 9.07 30.00
C GLY A 251 -1.23 8.30 28.68
N ALA A 252 -1.41 9.03 27.57
CA ALA A 252 -1.44 8.47 26.22
C ALA A 252 -0.68 9.36 25.23
N SER A 253 -0.08 8.75 24.21
CA SER A 253 0.60 9.41 23.09
C SER A 253 0.11 8.87 21.75
N GLU A 254 0.37 9.60 20.67
CA GLU A 254 0.08 9.14 19.32
C GLU A 254 1.08 8.04 18.89
N PHE A 255 0.54 6.93 18.39
CA PHE A 255 1.29 5.80 17.84
C PHE A 255 0.52 5.25 16.64
N ASN A 256 1.14 5.26 15.46
CA ASN A 256 0.51 4.89 14.18
C ASN A 256 -0.78 5.67 13.85
N GLY A 257 -0.87 6.95 14.23
CA GLY A 257 -2.03 7.81 13.94
C GLY A 257 -3.15 7.78 14.98
N GLU A 258 -2.99 7.03 16.08
CA GLU A 258 -4.00 6.85 17.13
C GLU A 258 -3.42 7.13 18.51
N MET A 259 -4.24 7.66 19.43
CA MET A 259 -3.83 7.91 20.83
C MET A 259 -3.90 6.62 21.65
N LYS A 260 -2.75 6.14 22.15
CA LYS A 260 -2.65 4.90 22.95
C LYS A 260 -1.94 5.13 24.26
N SER A 261 -2.26 4.31 25.28
CA SER A 261 -1.58 4.36 26.58
C SER A 261 -0.06 4.26 26.41
N ASN A 262 0.67 5.12 27.10
CA ASN A 262 2.14 5.14 27.02
C ASN A 262 2.76 3.81 27.49
N ARG A 263 2.14 3.13 28.46
CA ARG A 263 2.55 1.79 28.91
C ARG A 263 2.39 0.75 27.80
N ILE A 264 1.30 0.82 27.05
CA ILE A 264 1.04 -0.08 25.91
C ILE A 264 2.06 0.19 24.79
N ILE A 265 2.32 1.45 24.45
CA ILE A 265 3.30 1.80 23.41
C ILE A 265 4.70 1.33 23.81
N PHE A 266 5.12 1.61 25.04
CA PHE A 266 6.41 1.17 25.57
C PHE A 266 6.56 -0.35 25.52
N ALA A 267 5.56 -1.09 26.00
CA ALA A 267 5.59 -2.54 25.99
C ALA A 267 5.54 -3.12 24.57
N THR A 268 4.84 -2.46 23.63
CA THR A 268 4.79 -2.86 22.22
C THR A 268 6.14 -2.66 21.54
N ILE A 269 6.81 -1.52 21.73
CA ILE A 269 8.17 -1.29 21.19
C ILE A 269 9.16 -2.32 21.75
N LEU A 270 9.09 -2.62 23.05
CA LEU A 270 9.95 -3.63 23.66
C LEU A 270 9.64 -5.05 23.17
N MET A 271 8.37 -5.36 22.93
CA MET A 271 7.98 -6.61 22.30
C MET A 271 8.56 -6.71 20.89
N GLU A 272 8.42 -5.68 20.04
CA GLU A 272 9.02 -5.64 18.70
C GLU A 272 10.53 -5.87 18.78
N TYR A 273 11.22 -5.14 19.66
CA TYR A 273 12.66 -5.29 19.85
C TYR A 273 13.01 -6.72 20.31
N CYS A 274 12.26 -7.28 21.27
CA CYS A 274 12.44 -8.65 21.74
C CYS A 274 12.26 -9.68 20.62
N LEU A 275 11.25 -9.50 19.76
CA LEU A 275 10.99 -10.35 18.59
C LEU A 275 12.14 -10.27 17.57
N PHE A 276 12.69 -9.07 17.34
CA PHE A 276 13.87 -8.82 16.51
C PHE A 276 15.21 -9.22 17.16
N SER A 277 15.17 -9.76 18.38
CA SER A 277 16.32 -10.32 19.09
C SER A 277 16.21 -11.84 19.22
N TYR A 278 17.23 -12.48 19.81
CA TYR A 278 17.21 -13.91 20.13
C TYR A 278 16.34 -14.30 21.34
N SER A 279 15.54 -13.38 21.89
CA SER A 279 14.72 -13.67 23.09
C SER A 279 13.60 -14.65 22.75
N ARG A 280 13.52 -15.79 23.41
CA ARG A 280 12.43 -16.76 23.24
C ARG A 280 11.95 -17.27 24.60
N PRO A 281 10.66 -17.65 24.74
CA PRO A 281 10.17 -18.26 25.98
C PRO A 281 10.98 -19.51 26.28
N LYS A 282 11.30 -19.71 27.55
CA LYS A 282 11.96 -20.94 28.00
C LYS A 282 11.00 -22.12 27.85
N ALA A 283 11.54 -23.33 27.77
CA ALA A 283 10.71 -24.54 27.82
C ALA A 283 9.88 -24.54 29.11
N GLY A 284 8.57 -24.75 28.99
CA GLY A 284 7.64 -24.68 30.12
C GLY A 284 7.22 -23.26 30.53
N ALA A 285 7.55 -22.23 29.75
CA ALA A 285 7.04 -20.88 29.99
C ALA A 285 5.50 -20.87 29.99
N PRO A 286 4.87 -20.10 30.88
CA PRO A 286 3.41 -20.05 31.01
C PRO A 286 2.75 -19.41 29.78
N THR A 287 1.47 -19.73 29.63
CA THR A 287 0.60 -19.13 28.61
C THR A 287 -0.50 -18.32 29.26
N PHE A 288 -0.53 -17.03 28.97
CA PHE A 288 -1.54 -16.11 29.46
C PHE A 288 -2.65 -15.88 28.43
N LYS A 289 -3.88 -15.71 28.89
CA LYS A 289 -5.08 -15.51 28.08
C LYS A 289 -5.84 -14.27 28.55
N ILE A 290 -6.25 -13.43 27.60
CA ILE A 290 -7.13 -12.27 27.84
C ILE A 290 -8.29 -12.30 26.83
N GLY A 291 -9.50 -12.00 27.31
CA GLY A 291 -10.74 -12.02 26.53
C GLY A 291 -11.60 -13.25 26.81
N ASN A 292 -12.88 -13.21 26.41
CA ASN A 292 -13.86 -14.29 26.62
C ASN A 292 -13.81 -14.86 28.06
N GLU A 293 -14.07 -14.01 29.05
CA GLU A 293 -14.03 -14.33 30.50
C GLU A 293 -12.61 -14.56 31.09
N TYR A 294 -11.55 -14.68 30.27
CA TYR A 294 -10.17 -14.80 30.76
C TYR A 294 -9.54 -13.43 31.03
N LYS A 295 -8.85 -13.31 32.16
CA LYS A 295 -8.09 -12.13 32.59
C LYS A 295 -6.75 -12.54 33.20
N VAL A 296 -5.80 -11.61 33.25
CA VAL A 296 -4.54 -11.82 33.96
C VAL A 296 -4.52 -10.88 35.16
N ASN A 297 -4.39 -11.45 36.34
CA ASN A 297 -4.18 -10.69 37.56
C ASN A 297 -2.71 -10.29 37.64
N THR A 298 -2.50 -9.02 37.95
CA THR A 298 -1.18 -8.45 38.12
C THR A 298 -0.98 -7.90 39.54
N GLU A 299 -1.98 -8.11 40.42
CA GLU A 299 -2.17 -7.52 41.75
C GLU A 299 -1.64 -6.09 41.80
N VAL A 300 -2.40 -5.20 41.15
CA VAL A 300 -2.07 -3.78 41.02
C VAL A 300 -2.11 -3.16 42.41
N PHE A 301 -0.94 -2.84 42.98
CA PHE A 301 -0.51 -1.46 43.31
C PHE A 301 0.91 -1.52 43.89
N GLY A 302 1.91 -1.32 43.03
CA GLY A 302 3.28 -0.98 43.42
C GLY A 302 4.27 -2.14 43.56
N LEU A 303 5.56 -1.78 43.42
CA LEU A 303 6.71 -2.61 43.75
C LEU A 303 6.70 -2.93 45.25
N ALA A 304 7.08 -4.14 45.65
CA ALA A 304 7.26 -4.50 47.05
C ALA A 304 8.44 -3.70 47.65
N GLY A 305 8.14 -2.82 48.61
CA GLY A 305 9.13 -1.99 49.32
C GLY A 305 8.61 -0.59 49.71
N ASP A 306 9.29 0.05 50.67
CA ASP A 306 8.88 1.17 51.54
C ASP A 306 8.28 2.47 50.90
N ILE A 307 8.06 2.54 49.59
CA ILE A 307 7.58 3.78 48.96
C ILE A 307 6.14 3.67 48.39
N LEU A 308 5.64 2.49 47.94
CA LEU A 308 4.30 2.38 47.32
C LEU A 308 3.63 0.99 47.42
N GLY A 309 3.88 0.20 48.48
CA GLY A 309 3.55 -1.23 48.49
C GLY A 309 2.11 -1.64 48.85
N PHE A 310 1.43 -2.31 47.91
CA PHE A 310 0.44 -3.39 48.15
C PHE A 310 0.52 -4.56 47.14
N GLY A 311 1.41 -4.51 46.14
CA GLY A 311 1.53 -5.53 45.09
C GLY A 311 2.52 -6.67 45.40
N LYS A 312 2.37 -7.78 44.68
CA LYS A 312 3.28 -8.96 44.71
C LYS A 312 4.48 -8.86 43.77
N SER A 313 4.68 -7.74 43.06
CA SER A 313 5.81 -7.56 42.13
C SER A 313 7.02 -6.98 42.85
N ASP A 314 8.23 -7.54 42.67
CA ASP A 314 9.47 -6.95 43.17
C ASP A 314 10.04 -5.87 42.22
N GLU A 315 11.09 -5.14 42.65
CA GLU A 315 11.75 -4.10 41.83
C GLU A 315 12.25 -4.58 40.46
N LYS A 316 12.45 -5.90 40.27
CA LYS A 316 13.06 -6.52 39.09
C LYS A 316 12.07 -7.28 38.21
N THR A 317 10.87 -7.57 38.70
CA THR A 317 9.93 -8.52 38.09
C THR A 317 8.49 -8.01 38.14
N PHE A 318 7.60 -8.71 37.44
CA PHE A 318 6.15 -8.53 37.48
C PHE A 318 5.47 -9.81 37.92
N PHE A 319 4.53 -9.71 38.86
CA PHE A 319 3.62 -10.81 39.17
C PHE A 319 2.56 -10.93 38.08
N LEU A 320 2.41 -12.12 37.50
CA LEU A 320 1.37 -12.46 36.53
C LEU A 320 0.69 -13.77 36.96
N GLN A 321 -0.64 -13.76 37.03
CA GLN A 321 -1.47 -14.92 37.41
C GLN A 321 -2.67 -15.04 36.46
N GLN A 322 -2.94 -16.23 35.94
CA GLN A 322 -4.09 -16.44 35.08
C GLN A 322 -5.39 -16.55 35.88
N GLN A 323 -6.42 -15.82 35.46
CA GLN A 323 -7.76 -15.84 36.04
C GLN A 323 -8.85 -16.10 35.00
N LYS A 324 -10.02 -16.57 35.46
CA LYS A 324 -11.26 -16.66 34.68
C LYS A 324 -12.45 -16.16 35.49
N GLU A 325 -13.30 -15.34 34.86
CA GLU A 325 -14.59 -14.94 35.41
C GLU A 325 -15.60 -16.07 35.24
N VAL A 326 -16.19 -16.55 36.33
CA VAL A 326 -17.18 -17.63 36.31
C VAL A 326 -18.44 -17.23 37.08
N THR A 327 -19.58 -17.73 36.63
CA THR A 327 -20.85 -17.53 37.34
C THR A 327 -21.08 -18.69 38.31
N LYS A 328 -21.00 -18.45 39.62
CA LYS A 328 -21.24 -19.47 40.66
C LYS A 328 -22.61 -19.28 41.32
N ARG A 329 -23.27 -20.40 41.65
CA ARG A 329 -24.46 -20.37 42.51
C ARG A 329 -24.06 -20.06 43.94
N VAL A 330 -24.76 -19.11 44.56
CA VAL A 330 -24.54 -18.74 45.95
C VAL A 330 -25.01 -19.91 46.82
N PHE A 331 -24.12 -20.47 47.65
CA PHE A 331 -24.50 -21.46 48.67
C PHE A 331 -25.26 -20.75 49.80
N ILE A 332 -26.57 -20.58 49.64
CA ILE A 332 -27.43 -20.05 50.71
C ILE A 332 -27.82 -21.22 51.63
N VAL A 333 -27.36 -21.20 52.88
CA VAL A 333 -27.86 -22.09 53.94
C VAL A 333 -29.34 -21.75 54.18
N PRO A 334 -30.28 -22.70 54.06
CA PRO A 334 -31.67 -22.36 53.78
C PRO A 334 -32.41 -21.86 55.03
N LYS A 335 -32.61 -20.55 55.11
CA LYS A 335 -33.84 -19.90 55.58
C LYS A 335 -33.99 -18.58 54.80
N GLU A 336 -34.85 -18.57 53.78
CA GLU A 336 -35.31 -17.37 53.04
C GLU A 336 -34.41 -16.76 51.93
N GLY A 337 -33.76 -17.55 51.08
CA GLY A 337 -33.11 -17.02 49.85
C GLY A 337 -33.46 -17.83 48.59
N ASP A 338 -33.45 -17.17 47.41
CA ASP A 338 -33.64 -17.83 46.11
C ASP A 338 -32.54 -18.88 45.90
N PRO A 339 -32.89 -20.18 45.83
CA PRO A 339 -31.91 -21.25 45.63
C PRO A 339 -31.21 -21.21 44.27
N ASN A 340 -31.58 -20.29 43.37
CA ASN A 340 -30.96 -20.08 42.06
C ASN A 340 -30.12 -18.79 41.95
N ALA A 341 -29.89 -18.04 43.03
CA ALA A 341 -29.06 -16.85 42.99
C ALA A 341 -27.63 -17.18 42.49
N THR A 342 -27.14 -16.43 41.50
CA THR A 342 -25.79 -16.57 40.94
C THR A 342 -24.99 -15.29 41.11
N GLU A 343 -23.69 -15.41 41.39
CA GLU A 343 -22.73 -14.31 41.48
C GLU A 343 -21.58 -14.55 40.49
N GLN A 344 -21.07 -13.47 39.88
CA GLN A 344 -19.83 -13.55 39.11
C GLN A 344 -18.65 -13.51 40.07
N VAL A 345 -17.82 -14.54 40.02
CA VAL A 345 -16.64 -14.71 40.86
C VAL A 345 -15.45 -14.95 39.96
N THR A 346 -14.31 -14.37 40.30
CA THR A 346 -13.05 -14.63 39.62
C THR A 346 -12.39 -15.88 40.23
N GLU A 347 -12.09 -16.87 39.40
CA GLU A 347 -11.32 -18.05 39.78
C GLU A 347 -9.87 -17.92 39.30
N ASP A 348 -8.94 -18.19 40.21
CA ASP A 348 -7.53 -18.34 39.89
C ASP A 348 -7.30 -19.70 39.21
N LEU A 349 -6.68 -19.67 38.02
CA LEU A 349 -6.36 -20.87 37.25
C LEU A 349 -4.94 -21.39 37.53
N ASP A 350 -4.09 -20.55 38.13
CA ASP A 350 -2.75 -20.89 38.62
C ASP A 350 -2.39 -20.08 39.88
N GLU A 351 -1.27 -20.43 40.52
CA GLU A 351 -0.76 -19.76 41.73
C GLU A 351 -0.11 -18.40 41.44
N GLY A 352 0.09 -18.06 40.15
CA GLY A 352 0.86 -16.91 39.69
C GLY A 352 2.37 -17.06 39.87
N ALA A 353 3.14 -16.21 39.18
CA ALA A 353 4.60 -16.18 39.28
C ALA A 353 5.18 -14.81 38.94
N GLU A 354 6.42 -14.57 39.35
CA GLU A 354 7.20 -13.37 39.04
C GLU A 354 8.02 -13.55 37.75
N PHE A 355 8.00 -12.54 36.88
CA PHE A 355 8.68 -12.54 35.58
C PHE A 355 9.53 -11.30 35.39
N TYR A 356 10.76 -11.44 34.88
CA TYR A 356 11.52 -10.27 34.44
C TYR A 356 10.80 -9.57 33.26
N PRO A 357 10.97 -8.25 33.05
CA PRO A 357 10.17 -7.49 32.08
C PRO A 357 10.29 -8.01 30.65
N LEU A 358 11.51 -8.40 30.29
CA LEU A 358 11.86 -8.94 28.97
C LEU A 358 11.87 -10.48 28.96
N GLU A 359 11.43 -11.14 30.04
CA GLU A 359 11.23 -12.58 30.05
C GLU A 359 10.08 -12.94 29.13
N MET A 360 10.34 -13.82 28.17
CA MET A 360 9.39 -14.16 27.13
C MET A 360 8.40 -15.21 27.65
N VAL A 361 7.11 -14.96 27.44
CA VAL A 361 5.98 -15.82 27.80
C VAL A 361 5.08 -16.04 26.58
N TYR A 362 4.10 -16.94 26.69
CA TYR A 362 3.07 -17.12 25.67
C TYR A 362 1.82 -16.31 26.01
N PHE A 363 1.11 -15.81 24.99
CA PHE A 363 -0.09 -14.98 25.14
C PHE A 363 -1.16 -15.36 24.11
N ILE A 364 -2.43 -15.39 24.48
CA ILE A 364 -3.57 -15.70 23.61
C ILE A 364 -4.69 -14.67 23.82
N LYS A 365 -5.22 -14.12 22.72
CA LYS A 365 -6.46 -13.32 22.76
C LYS A 365 -7.66 -14.19 22.40
N GLN A 366 -8.63 -14.30 23.31
CA GLN A 366 -9.89 -14.99 23.02
C GLN A 366 -10.89 -14.04 22.34
N GLN A 367 -11.62 -14.51 21.33
CA GLN A 367 -12.67 -13.75 20.64
C GLN A 367 -14.05 -14.38 20.84
N THR A 368 -15.08 -13.55 21.03
CA THR A 368 -16.49 -13.95 21.01
C THR A 368 -17.01 -13.98 19.57
N SER A 369 -17.59 -15.11 19.16
CA SER A 369 -18.33 -15.20 17.90
C SER A 369 -19.76 -14.71 18.12
N GLU A 370 -20.16 -13.61 17.46
CA GLU A 370 -21.56 -13.12 17.46
C GLU A 370 -22.56 -14.10 16.80
N THR A 371 -22.07 -15.18 16.17
CA THR A 371 -22.93 -16.06 15.35
C THR A 371 -23.13 -17.46 15.90
N ASN A 372 -22.53 -17.84 17.03
CA ASN A 372 -22.74 -19.17 17.62
C ASN A 372 -22.58 -19.11 19.14
N GLU A 373 -23.70 -19.19 19.85
CA GLU A 373 -23.72 -19.59 21.26
C GLU A 373 -23.07 -20.99 21.36
N GLY A 374 -21.87 -21.06 21.97
CA GLY A 374 -21.33 -22.31 22.51
C GLY A 374 -20.00 -22.85 21.98
N ALA A 375 -19.24 -22.15 21.13
CA ALA A 375 -17.89 -22.60 20.75
C ALA A 375 -16.84 -21.47 20.86
N GLU A 376 -15.96 -21.58 21.87
CA GLU A 376 -14.74 -20.75 21.98
C GLU A 376 -13.87 -21.00 20.74
N GLN A 377 -13.54 -19.95 19.97
CA GLN A 377 -12.49 -20.05 18.95
C GLN A 377 -11.14 -19.87 19.62
N GLU A 378 -10.23 -20.84 19.45
CA GLU A 378 -8.85 -20.73 19.93
C GLU A 378 -8.15 -19.54 19.25
N GLY A 379 -7.85 -18.50 20.02
CA GLY A 379 -7.05 -17.37 19.56
C GLY A 379 -5.61 -17.79 19.23
N SER A 380 -4.96 -17.02 18.36
CA SER A 380 -3.56 -17.23 17.98
C SER A 380 -2.62 -17.08 19.18
N ILE A 381 -1.70 -18.04 19.35
CA ILE A 381 -0.64 -18.00 20.37
C ILE A 381 0.46 -17.04 19.90
N MET A 382 0.77 -16.05 20.73
CA MET A 382 1.81 -15.05 20.54
C MET A 382 2.95 -15.26 21.55
N MET A 383 4.19 -15.00 21.16
CA MET A 383 5.30 -14.84 22.11
C MET A 383 5.50 -13.38 22.40
N VAL A 384 5.48 -13.01 23.67
CA VAL A 384 5.61 -11.62 24.09
C VAL A 384 6.48 -11.55 25.33
N PRO A 385 7.21 -10.45 25.56
CA PRO A 385 7.85 -10.24 26.85
C PRO A 385 6.77 -10.04 27.94
N ALA A 386 7.03 -10.42 29.18
CA ALA A 386 6.09 -10.34 30.29
C ALA A 386 5.51 -8.93 30.48
N ILE A 387 6.31 -7.89 30.21
CA ILE A 387 5.87 -6.49 30.24
C ILE A 387 4.69 -6.19 29.29
N TYR A 388 4.57 -6.93 28.19
CA TYR A 388 3.46 -6.78 27.25
C TYR A 388 2.17 -7.36 27.83
N VAL A 389 2.23 -8.54 28.45
CA VAL A 389 1.07 -9.13 29.15
C VAL A 389 0.64 -8.21 30.30
N LYS A 390 1.61 -7.66 31.05
CA LYS A 390 1.36 -6.68 32.11
C LYS A 390 0.64 -5.43 31.57
N ALA A 391 1.13 -4.86 30.47
CA ALA A 391 0.54 -3.66 29.85
C ALA A 391 -0.90 -3.86 29.38
N LEU A 392 -1.22 -5.04 28.82
CA LEU A 392 -2.57 -5.36 28.39
C LEU A 392 -3.51 -5.62 29.58
N ALA A 393 -3.01 -6.26 30.64
CA ALA A 393 -3.78 -6.51 31.86
C ALA A 393 -4.06 -5.22 32.66
N ASP A 394 -3.14 -4.25 32.60
CA ASP A 394 -3.27 -2.94 33.26
C ASP A 394 -4.15 -1.96 32.46
N ALA A 395 -4.51 -2.29 31.21
CA ALA A 395 -5.29 -1.40 30.37
C ALA A 395 -6.77 -1.36 30.78
N GLU A 396 -7.26 -0.18 31.15
CA GLU A 396 -8.65 0.01 31.58
C GLU A 396 -9.67 -0.01 30.42
N LYS A 397 -9.21 0.25 29.18
CA LYS A 397 -10.06 0.36 27.99
C LYS A 397 -9.88 -0.82 27.04
N TRP A 398 -10.98 -1.54 26.80
CA TRP A 398 -11.02 -2.69 25.88
C TRP A 398 -10.75 -2.36 24.40
N GLU A 399 -11.03 -1.13 23.96
CA GLU A 399 -10.74 -0.67 22.59
C GLU A 399 -9.23 -0.60 22.32
N ASP A 400 -8.46 -0.04 23.25
CA ASP A 400 -6.99 0.07 23.18
C ASP A 400 -6.33 -1.33 23.12
N ILE A 401 -6.89 -2.30 23.86
CA ILE A 401 -6.47 -3.72 23.85
C ILE A 401 -6.75 -4.36 22.48
N ASN A 402 -7.96 -4.16 21.95
CA ASN A 402 -8.41 -4.81 20.72
C ASN A 402 -7.64 -4.38 19.48
N GLU A 403 -7.34 -3.09 19.37
CA GLU A 403 -6.63 -2.47 18.25
C GLU A 403 -5.11 -2.75 18.29
N THR A 404 -4.50 -2.67 19.47
CA THR A 404 -3.08 -3.05 19.66
C THR A 404 -2.85 -4.50 19.29
N ILE A 405 -3.73 -5.42 19.71
CA ILE A 405 -3.61 -6.83 19.35
C ILE A 405 -3.85 -7.08 17.85
N ARG A 406 -4.58 -6.20 17.15
CA ARG A 406 -4.79 -6.32 15.69
C ARG A 406 -3.53 -5.95 14.90
N ILE A 407 -2.90 -4.82 15.23
CA ILE A 407 -1.61 -4.38 14.65
C ILE A 407 -0.52 -5.45 14.91
N VAL A 408 -0.54 -6.06 16.10
CA VAL A 408 0.43 -7.10 16.49
C VAL A 408 0.09 -8.46 15.89
N ALA A 409 -1.17 -8.84 15.74
CA ALA A 409 -1.56 -10.06 15.00
C ALA A 409 -1.12 -9.98 13.53
N ASP A 410 -1.17 -8.79 12.92
CA ASP A 410 -0.62 -8.55 11.58
C ASP A 410 0.92 -8.65 11.54
N MET A 411 1.61 -8.39 12.67
CA MET A 411 3.07 -8.58 12.85
C MET A 411 3.47 -9.97 13.38
N VAL A 412 2.57 -10.76 13.96
CA VAL A 412 2.83 -12.10 14.56
C VAL A 412 2.28 -13.25 13.71
N GLY A 413 1.30 -13.01 12.83
CA GLY A 413 0.96 -13.95 11.74
C GLY A 413 2.14 -14.08 10.77
N VAL A 414 2.66 -12.92 10.38
CA VAL A 414 3.95 -12.38 10.82
C VAL A 414 4.94 -13.48 11.41
N VAL A 415 5.24 -13.44 12.72
CA VAL A 415 6.22 -14.32 13.40
C VAL A 415 6.10 -15.86 13.47
N PHE A 416 5.00 -16.49 13.06
CA PHE A 416 4.75 -17.87 13.51
C PHE A 416 4.26 -18.91 12.51
N GLY A 417 4.49 -18.71 11.22
CA GLY A 417 4.33 -19.78 10.22
C GLY A 417 5.33 -20.96 10.32
N ILE A 418 6.26 -20.99 11.29
CA ILE A 418 7.30 -22.04 11.39
C ILE A 418 7.60 -22.41 12.86
N GLY A 419 6.66 -23.05 13.53
CA GLY A 419 6.87 -23.66 14.84
C GLY A 419 7.26 -25.14 14.76
N THR A 420 8.38 -25.50 14.12
CA THR A 420 9.09 -26.79 14.33
C THR A 420 10.41 -26.81 13.55
N LEU A 421 11.54 -26.62 14.24
CA LEU A 421 12.84 -27.33 14.09
C LEU A 421 13.96 -26.45 14.69
N ALA A 422 14.26 -26.70 15.96
CA ALA A 422 15.52 -26.29 16.56
C ALA A 422 16.70 -26.97 15.83
N LEU A 423 17.84 -26.25 15.65
CA LEU A 423 19.24 -26.73 15.75
C LEU A 423 20.33 -25.92 14.98
N SER A 424 20.09 -24.72 14.42
CA SER A 424 21.18 -23.93 13.81
C SER A 424 21.29 -22.50 14.36
N GLY A 425 22.35 -22.22 15.11
CA GLY A 425 22.61 -20.96 15.81
C GLY A 425 22.95 -19.76 14.91
N ASN A 426 21.95 -19.16 14.26
CA ASN A 426 22.07 -17.86 13.60
C ASN A 426 20.80 -17.00 13.83
N PRO A 427 20.90 -15.80 14.46
CA PRO A 427 19.77 -14.91 14.81
C PRO A 427 18.99 -14.41 13.62
N TYR A 428 19.68 -14.23 12.50
CA TYR A 428 19.11 -13.59 11.32
C TYR A 428 18.02 -14.48 10.69
N LEU A 429 18.00 -15.79 11.03
CA LEU A 429 16.94 -16.73 10.67
C LEU A 429 15.64 -16.54 11.47
N LEU A 430 15.70 -16.01 12.69
CA LEU A 430 14.56 -15.82 13.59
C LEU A 430 13.69 -14.60 13.21
N LEU A 431 14.30 -13.60 12.56
CA LEU A 431 13.66 -12.44 11.95
C LEU A 431 12.79 -12.76 10.73
N ALA A 432 12.85 -13.99 10.22
CA ALA A 432 12.02 -14.43 9.10
C ALA A 432 11.03 -15.52 9.46
N ALA A 433 11.20 -16.18 10.60
CA ALA A 433 10.05 -16.78 11.26
C ALA A 433 9.06 -15.66 11.57
N ALA A 434 9.59 -14.46 11.94
CA ALA A 434 8.92 -13.19 12.18
C ALA A 434 7.90 -12.69 11.13
N ALA A 435 7.73 -13.35 9.97
CA ALA A 435 6.73 -12.97 8.97
C ALA A 435 5.88 -14.14 8.40
N ASP A 436 4.54 -14.02 8.32
CA ASP A 436 3.75 -14.69 7.30
C ASP A 436 4.43 -14.14 6.07
N LEU A 437 5.42 -14.87 5.56
CA LEU A 437 6.32 -14.38 4.51
C LEU A 437 5.53 -14.22 3.20
N SER A 438 4.27 -14.66 3.19
CA SER A 438 3.24 -14.29 2.23
C SER A 438 2.73 -12.84 2.36
N LEU A 439 3.19 -12.05 3.33
CA LEU A 439 2.86 -10.63 3.56
C LEU A 439 4.11 -9.76 3.79
N ALA A 440 5.27 -10.35 4.08
CA ALA A 440 6.54 -9.62 4.23
C ALA A 440 6.95 -8.87 2.94
N LEU A 441 7.53 -7.68 3.12
CA LEU A 441 8.22 -6.98 2.03
C LEU A 441 9.42 -7.84 1.57
N PRO A 442 9.41 -8.36 0.33
CA PRO A 442 10.38 -9.34 -0.17
C PRO A 442 11.83 -8.86 -0.10
N ASP A 443 12.04 -7.55 -0.26
CA ASP A 443 13.35 -6.92 -0.14
C ASP A 443 13.96 -7.11 1.25
N LEU A 444 13.15 -7.05 2.31
CA LEU A 444 13.61 -7.26 3.67
C LEU A 444 14.01 -8.74 3.89
N THR A 445 13.26 -9.68 3.32
CA THR A 445 13.57 -11.11 3.39
C THR A 445 14.84 -11.46 2.62
N ILE A 446 15.00 -10.95 1.39
CA ILE A 446 16.20 -11.20 0.58
C ILE A 446 17.43 -10.54 1.19
N GLN A 447 17.29 -9.31 1.74
CA GLN A 447 18.39 -8.65 2.43
C GLN A 447 18.78 -9.39 3.72
N ALA A 448 17.83 -9.85 4.53
CA ALA A 448 18.08 -10.62 5.75
C ALA A 448 18.80 -11.95 5.48
N PHE A 449 18.48 -12.62 4.36
CA PHE A 449 19.09 -13.91 3.98
C PHE A 449 20.17 -13.84 2.93
N ARG A 450 20.60 -12.65 2.52
CA ARG A 450 21.53 -12.47 1.40
C ARG A 450 22.80 -13.31 1.56
N ALA A 451 23.39 -13.32 2.76
CA ALA A 451 24.59 -14.08 3.06
C ALA A 451 24.37 -15.60 3.07
N GLU A 452 23.18 -16.08 3.44
CA GLU A 452 22.86 -17.51 3.45
C GLU A 452 22.45 -18.02 2.06
N ILE A 453 21.65 -17.23 1.35
CA ILE A 453 21.31 -17.48 -0.05
C ILE A 453 22.59 -17.55 -0.87
N ALA A 454 23.55 -16.63 -0.69
CA ALA A 454 24.82 -16.64 -1.41
C ALA A 454 25.65 -17.92 -1.23
N LYS A 455 25.49 -18.64 -0.11
CA LYS A 455 26.18 -19.92 0.16
C LYS A 455 25.56 -21.11 -0.59
N LEU A 456 24.33 -20.97 -1.08
CA LEU A 456 23.65 -22.04 -1.80
C LEU A 456 24.25 -22.21 -3.20
N PRO A 457 24.30 -23.44 -3.75
CA PRO A 457 24.62 -23.65 -5.15
C PRO A 457 23.64 -22.87 -6.06
N GLY A 458 24.14 -21.89 -6.81
CA GLY A 458 23.32 -20.99 -7.64
C GLY A 458 22.78 -19.75 -6.90
N GLY A 459 23.08 -19.60 -5.62
CA GLY A 459 22.62 -18.50 -4.77
C GLY A 459 23.13 -17.12 -5.17
N GLY A 460 24.40 -17.00 -5.51
CA GLY A 460 24.96 -15.75 -6.03
C GLY A 460 24.31 -15.30 -7.34
N GLU A 461 23.95 -16.25 -8.22
CA GLU A 461 23.23 -15.97 -9.46
C GLU A 461 21.79 -15.52 -9.17
N PHE A 462 21.10 -16.17 -8.23
CA PHE A 462 19.77 -15.73 -7.79
C PHE A 462 19.79 -14.28 -7.26
N LEU A 463 20.73 -13.95 -6.37
CA LEU A 463 20.84 -12.59 -5.80
C LEU A 463 21.16 -11.55 -6.86
N ARG A 464 22.03 -11.91 -7.81
CA ARG A 464 22.33 -11.06 -8.98
C ARG A 464 21.08 -10.83 -9.82
N GLN A 465 20.28 -11.86 -10.08
CA GLN A 465 19.04 -11.74 -10.84
C GLN A 465 17.96 -10.96 -10.07
N TRP A 466 17.89 -11.10 -8.75
CA TRP A 466 17.02 -10.29 -7.88
C TRP A 466 17.37 -8.81 -8.00
N ASP A 467 18.65 -8.46 -7.79
CA ASP A 467 19.13 -7.08 -7.89
C ASP A 467 18.90 -6.54 -9.31
N LEU A 468 19.13 -7.34 -10.36
CA LEU A 468 18.88 -6.94 -11.74
C LEU A 468 17.40 -6.71 -12.02
N ILE A 469 16.50 -7.56 -11.54
CA ILE A 469 15.06 -7.39 -11.73
C ILE A 469 14.58 -6.10 -11.06
N TYR A 470 14.99 -5.80 -9.82
CA TYR A 470 14.55 -4.56 -9.15
C TYR A 470 15.24 -3.31 -9.69
N ASN A 471 16.48 -3.40 -10.18
CA ASN A 471 17.10 -2.30 -10.90
C ASN A 471 16.41 -2.02 -12.25
N VAL A 472 15.95 -3.06 -12.95
CA VAL A 472 15.25 -2.95 -14.24
C VAL A 472 13.77 -2.60 -14.07
N LEU A 473 13.09 -3.04 -13.01
CA LEU A 473 11.72 -2.64 -12.67
C LEU A 473 11.67 -1.23 -12.06
N GLY A 474 12.70 -0.83 -11.32
CA GLY A 474 12.85 0.50 -10.71
C GLY A 474 13.27 1.60 -11.68
N SER A 475 13.79 1.24 -12.85
CA SER A 475 13.98 2.17 -13.97
C SER A 475 12.79 2.05 -14.92
N ALA A 476 12.16 3.16 -15.31
CA ALA A 476 11.10 3.12 -16.32
C ALA A 476 11.71 2.74 -17.68
N VAL A 477 11.85 1.45 -17.99
CA VAL A 477 12.64 1.01 -19.16
C VAL A 477 11.84 1.13 -20.46
N ALA A 478 12.23 2.13 -21.26
CA ALA A 478 11.58 2.56 -22.51
C ALA A 478 12.09 1.91 -23.81
N VAL A 479 12.70 0.70 -23.79
CA VAL A 479 13.37 0.12 -24.99
C VAL A 479 12.87 -1.30 -25.36
N PRO A 480 12.44 -1.57 -26.63
CA PRO A 480 11.98 -2.90 -27.08
C PRO A 480 12.99 -4.04 -26.95
N GLN A 481 14.30 -3.76 -27.14
CA GLN A 481 15.37 -4.75 -26.95
C GLN A 481 15.50 -5.20 -25.49
N LEU A 482 15.04 -4.37 -24.53
CA LEU A 482 15.01 -4.69 -23.11
C LEU A 482 13.71 -5.38 -22.66
N ALA A 483 12.68 -5.49 -23.50
CA ALA A 483 11.50 -6.32 -23.21
C ALA A 483 11.81 -7.81 -23.39
N VAL A 484 12.61 -8.15 -24.41
CA VAL A 484 13.23 -9.48 -24.54
C VAL A 484 14.21 -9.70 -23.39
N GLY A 485 15.01 -8.69 -23.06
CA GLY A 485 15.89 -8.69 -21.89
C GLY A 485 15.15 -8.96 -20.58
N LEU A 486 14.03 -8.29 -20.32
CA LEU A 486 13.23 -8.47 -19.11
C LEU A 486 12.58 -9.86 -19.09
N ALA A 487 12.00 -10.33 -20.18
CA ALA A 487 11.45 -11.69 -20.23
C ALA A 487 12.54 -12.75 -19.98
N GLN A 488 13.75 -12.56 -20.52
CA GLN A 488 14.89 -13.43 -20.28
C GLN A 488 15.40 -13.32 -18.83
N LEU A 489 15.44 -12.12 -18.24
CA LEU A 489 15.78 -11.88 -16.84
C LEU A 489 14.74 -12.53 -15.91
N THR A 490 13.45 -12.40 -16.20
CA THR A 490 12.35 -13.03 -15.47
C THR A 490 12.44 -14.55 -15.55
N VAL A 491 12.72 -15.12 -16.73
CA VAL A 491 12.96 -16.56 -16.90
C VAL A 491 14.19 -17.01 -16.12
N ALA A 492 15.29 -16.27 -16.20
CA ALA A 492 16.53 -16.57 -15.48
C ALA A 492 16.32 -16.50 -13.96
N PHE A 493 15.59 -15.50 -13.49
CA PHE A 493 15.22 -15.35 -12.08
C PHE A 493 14.37 -16.51 -11.59
N TYR A 494 13.27 -16.84 -12.28
CA TYR A 494 12.42 -17.96 -11.88
C TYR A 494 13.17 -19.29 -11.99
N ARG A 495 14.00 -19.48 -13.02
CA ARG A 495 14.90 -20.66 -13.11
C ARG A 495 15.80 -20.76 -11.89
N SER A 496 16.47 -19.67 -11.51
CA SER A 496 17.36 -19.64 -10.34
C SER A 496 16.61 -19.87 -9.03
N CYS A 497 15.46 -19.23 -8.85
CA CYS A 497 14.57 -19.44 -7.71
C CYS A 497 14.12 -20.90 -7.60
N LEU A 498 13.63 -21.49 -8.69
CA LEU A 498 13.17 -22.88 -8.75
C LEU A 498 14.32 -23.87 -8.57
N SER A 499 15.50 -23.58 -9.10
CA SER A 499 16.69 -24.41 -8.90
C SER A 499 17.09 -24.45 -7.43
N LEU A 500 17.03 -23.29 -6.74
CA LEU A 500 17.22 -23.21 -5.29
C LEU A 500 16.10 -23.94 -4.53
N LEU A 501 14.83 -23.77 -4.92
CA LEU A 501 13.68 -24.48 -4.34
C LEU A 501 13.72 -26.01 -4.57
N LYS A 502 14.41 -26.48 -5.63
CA LYS A 502 14.64 -27.90 -5.87
C LYS A 502 15.85 -28.44 -5.10
N ALA A 503 16.94 -27.67 -5.05
CA ALA A 503 18.17 -28.04 -4.33
C ALA A 503 18.03 -27.96 -2.80
N SER A 504 16.96 -27.32 -2.31
CA SER A 504 16.72 -26.99 -0.90
C SER A 504 16.15 -28.10 -0.04
N VAL A 505 16.31 -29.38 -0.42
CA VAL A 505 15.90 -30.51 0.44
C VAL A 505 16.56 -30.44 1.83
N ASN A 506 17.72 -29.80 1.94
CA ASN A 506 18.47 -29.58 3.20
C ASN A 506 18.56 -28.10 3.65
N VAL A 507 17.75 -27.21 3.08
CA VAL A 507 17.78 -25.77 3.39
C VAL A 507 16.64 -25.43 4.34
N ALA A 508 16.87 -24.47 5.23
CA ALA A 508 15.88 -24.02 6.21
C ALA A 508 14.58 -23.53 5.52
N GLU A 509 13.42 -23.91 6.08
CA GLU A 509 12.10 -23.66 5.48
C GLU A 509 11.81 -22.16 5.30
N ASN A 510 12.36 -21.30 6.17
CA ASN A 510 12.25 -19.84 6.05
C ASN A 510 12.95 -19.30 4.78
N VAL A 511 14.07 -19.88 4.36
CA VAL A 511 14.71 -19.53 3.08
C VAL A 511 13.86 -20.03 1.91
N ARG A 512 13.24 -21.21 2.01
CA ARG A 512 12.30 -21.71 0.98
C ARG A 512 11.04 -20.85 0.88
N GLN A 513 10.48 -20.41 2.00
CA GLN A 513 9.35 -19.50 2.04
C GLN A 513 9.72 -18.11 1.51
N GLY A 514 10.91 -17.60 1.85
CA GLY A 514 11.43 -16.35 1.28
C GLY A 514 11.59 -16.42 -0.24
N LEU A 515 12.12 -17.53 -0.77
CA LEU A 515 12.22 -17.75 -2.22
C LEU A 515 10.84 -17.79 -2.92
N ARG A 516 9.85 -18.46 -2.31
CA ARG A 516 8.45 -18.46 -2.79
C ARG A 516 7.86 -17.04 -2.78
N ALA A 517 8.05 -16.31 -1.68
CA ALA A 517 7.57 -14.93 -1.52
C ALA A 517 8.18 -14.02 -2.59
N SER A 518 9.49 -14.09 -2.82
CA SER A 518 10.18 -13.36 -3.88
C SER A 518 9.61 -13.65 -5.27
N ALA A 519 9.32 -14.91 -5.58
CA ALA A 519 8.72 -15.29 -6.86
C ALA A 519 7.30 -14.73 -7.05
N ILE A 520 6.47 -14.78 -6.00
CA ILE A 520 5.11 -14.19 -5.99
C ILE A 520 5.19 -12.66 -6.15
N SER A 521 6.20 -12.02 -5.60
CA SER A 521 6.37 -10.56 -5.66
C SER A 521 6.65 -10.08 -7.06
N VAL A 522 7.63 -10.69 -7.71
CA VAL A 522 7.94 -10.41 -9.12
C VAL A 522 6.72 -10.68 -9.99
N PHE A 523 5.91 -11.70 -9.67
CA PHE A 523 4.66 -11.97 -10.38
C PHE A 523 3.62 -10.85 -10.17
N LEU A 524 3.43 -10.38 -8.93
CA LEU A 524 2.51 -9.29 -8.60
C LEU A 524 2.92 -7.96 -9.22
N ASP A 525 4.21 -7.64 -9.24
CA ASP A 525 4.71 -6.41 -9.86
C ASP A 525 4.49 -6.42 -11.38
N LEU A 526 4.66 -7.59 -12.02
CA LEU A 526 4.39 -7.78 -13.44
C LEU A 526 2.90 -7.81 -13.78
N ASN A 527 2.03 -8.17 -12.83
CA ASN A 527 0.58 -8.31 -13.01
C ASN A 527 -0.21 -7.41 -12.05
N SER A 528 0.32 -6.21 -11.81
CA SER A 528 -0.22 -5.29 -10.80
C SER A 528 -1.69 -4.95 -11.05
N GLY A 529 -2.45 -4.86 -9.96
CA GLY A 529 -3.87 -4.50 -9.96
C GLY A 529 -4.87 -5.68 -10.02
N VAL A 530 -4.42 -6.92 -10.29
CA VAL A 530 -5.35 -8.06 -10.47
C VAL A 530 -5.39 -9.01 -9.28
N TYR A 531 -4.24 -9.31 -8.72
CA TYR A 531 -4.09 -10.36 -7.71
C TYR A 531 -3.68 -9.76 -6.37
N GLN A 532 -4.27 -10.27 -5.28
CA GLN A 532 -3.77 -10.00 -3.94
C GLN A 532 -2.85 -11.12 -3.52
N ARG A 533 -1.75 -10.78 -2.83
CA ARG A 533 -0.73 -11.75 -2.43
C ARG A 533 -1.30 -12.93 -1.63
N LYS A 534 -2.27 -12.67 -0.75
CA LYS A 534 -2.97 -13.68 0.06
C LYS A 534 -3.70 -14.75 -0.77
N ASP A 535 -4.06 -14.43 -2.02
CA ASP A 535 -4.80 -15.33 -2.90
C ASP A 535 -3.87 -16.24 -3.70
N LEU A 536 -2.55 -16.10 -3.55
CA LEU A 536 -1.54 -16.80 -4.34
C LEU A 536 -0.71 -17.77 -3.49
N ARG A 537 -0.54 -19.01 -3.98
CA ARG A 537 0.43 -19.98 -3.43
C ARG A 537 1.28 -20.57 -4.53
N MET A 538 2.60 -20.37 -4.47
CA MET A 538 3.55 -20.99 -5.39
C MET A 538 3.92 -22.41 -4.95
N PHE A 539 3.76 -23.40 -5.83
CA PHE A 539 4.18 -24.78 -5.58
C PHE A 539 5.69 -24.94 -5.77
N THR A 540 6.35 -25.63 -4.85
CA THR A 540 7.75 -26.08 -5.03
C THR A 540 7.84 -27.19 -6.06
N PRO A 541 8.99 -27.32 -6.74
CA PRO A 541 9.26 -28.42 -7.66
C PRO A 541 8.92 -29.83 -7.16
N THR A 542 9.09 -30.09 -5.86
CA THR A 542 8.78 -31.38 -5.23
C THR A 542 7.27 -31.61 -5.10
N GLU A 543 6.46 -30.56 -4.99
CA GLU A 543 4.99 -30.62 -4.98
C GLU A 543 4.41 -30.89 -6.37
N TRP A 544 5.20 -30.79 -7.45
CA TRP A 544 4.69 -30.94 -8.81
C TRP A 544 4.46 -32.42 -9.20
N VAL A 545 5.24 -33.33 -8.61
CA VAL A 545 5.31 -34.75 -8.99
C VAL A 545 4.55 -35.59 -7.97
N ILE A 546 3.29 -35.90 -8.25
CA ILE A 546 2.48 -36.78 -7.39
C ILE A 546 1.87 -37.91 -8.23
N PRO A 547 2.10 -39.18 -7.87
CA PRO A 547 1.48 -40.31 -8.57
C PRO A 547 -0.05 -40.16 -8.57
N SER A 548 -0.69 -40.29 -9.73
CA SER A 548 -2.14 -40.13 -9.98
C SER A 548 -2.77 -38.74 -9.73
N ALA A 549 -2.04 -37.80 -9.10
CA ALA A 549 -2.56 -36.49 -8.73
C ALA A 549 -1.52 -35.35 -8.88
N GLY A 550 -0.43 -35.51 -9.62
CA GLY A 550 0.56 -34.45 -9.85
C GLY A 550 0.26 -33.58 -11.07
N PHE A 551 0.86 -32.40 -11.15
CA PHE A 551 0.90 -31.62 -12.39
C PHE A 551 1.73 -32.34 -13.46
N ILE A 552 2.76 -33.07 -13.02
CA ILE A 552 3.67 -33.88 -13.84
C ILE A 552 3.88 -35.26 -13.20
N SER A 553 4.37 -36.21 -13.99
CA SER A 553 4.43 -37.63 -13.63
C SER A 553 5.81 -38.10 -13.19
N LYS A 554 6.88 -37.38 -13.56
CA LYS A 554 8.28 -37.77 -13.29
C LYS A 554 9.17 -36.55 -13.07
N THR A 555 10.27 -36.72 -12.35
CA THR A 555 11.26 -35.67 -12.06
C THR A 555 11.89 -35.07 -13.31
N SER A 556 12.10 -35.85 -14.38
CA SER A 556 12.64 -35.32 -15.64
C SER A 556 11.75 -34.24 -16.29
N GLU A 557 10.43 -34.36 -16.11
CA GLU A 557 9.45 -33.36 -16.57
C GLU A 557 9.53 -32.07 -15.74
N CYS A 558 9.81 -32.22 -14.44
CA CYS A 558 10.06 -31.11 -13.51
C CYS A 558 11.30 -30.32 -13.97
N ASP A 559 12.36 -31.03 -14.30
CA ASP A 559 13.65 -30.44 -14.66
C ASP A 559 13.57 -29.62 -15.94
N ALA A 560 12.81 -30.11 -16.92
CA ALA A 560 12.55 -29.39 -18.15
C ALA A 560 11.76 -28.09 -17.92
N LEU A 561 10.79 -28.07 -17.00
CA LEU A 561 10.05 -26.85 -16.63
C LEU A 561 10.91 -25.84 -15.85
N ILE A 562 11.69 -26.32 -14.87
CA ILE A 562 12.62 -25.48 -14.09
C ILE A 562 13.65 -24.81 -14.99
N GLN A 563 14.23 -25.56 -15.94
CA GLN A 563 15.15 -25.01 -16.92
C GLN A 563 14.50 -23.93 -17.79
N ASN A 564 13.18 -23.94 -17.97
CA ASN A 564 12.47 -22.86 -18.66
C ASN A 564 11.94 -21.77 -17.71
N GLY A 565 12.20 -21.84 -16.40
CA GLY A 565 11.66 -20.88 -15.44
C GLY A 565 10.13 -20.91 -15.35
N ALA A 566 9.50 -22.01 -15.74
CA ALA A 566 8.06 -22.21 -15.68
C ALA A 566 7.68 -22.88 -14.36
N PHE A 567 6.57 -22.46 -13.75
CA PHE A 567 6.14 -22.98 -12.45
C PHE A 567 4.62 -23.02 -12.29
N PHE A 568 4.17 -23.82 -11.32
CA PHE A 568 2.77 -23.91 -10.96
C PHE A 568 2.44 -23.03 -9.75
N MET A 569 1.27 -22.41 -9.79
CA MET A 569 0.73 -21.58 -8.72
C MET A 569 -0.74 -21.94 -8.50
N GLU A 570 -1.24 -21.77 -7.29
CA GLU A 570 -2.66 -21.78 -6.97
C GLU A 570 -3.19 -20.35 -6.92
N LEU A 571 -4.36 -20.16 -7.55
CA LEU A 571 -5.13 -18.93 -7.56
C LEU A 571 -6.35 -19.19 -6.66
N ASP A 572 -6.63 -18.27 -5.73
CA ASP A 572 -7.70 -18.35 -4.70
C ASP A 572 -7.31 -19.13 -3.43
N ALA A 573 -6.03 -19.11 -3.06
CA ALA A 573 -5.52 -19.82 -1.88
C ALA A 573 -6.24 -19.43 -0.57
N ALA A 574 -6.52 -18.13 -0.35
CA ALA A 574 -7.19 -17.64 0.85
C ALA A 574 -8.61 -18.21 1.02
N ALA A 575 -9.42 -18.16 -0.05
CA ALA A 575 -10.80 -18.67 -0.04
C ALA A 575 -10.86 -20.20 0.21
N ILE A 576 -9.85 -20.93 -0.27
CA ILE A 576 -9.74 -22.38 -0.05
C ILE A 576 -9.35 -22.67 1.40
N MET A 577 -8.37 -21.95 1.95
CA MET A 577 -7.94 -22.09 3.36
C MET A 577 -9.09 -21.78 4.33
N GLU A 578 -9.91 -20.77 4.02
CA GLU A 578 -11.11 -20.43 4.78
C GLU A 578 -12.21 -21.53 4.69
N SER A 579 -12.33 -22.19 3.54
CA SER A 579 -13.26 -23.32 3.37
C SER A 579 -12.84 -24.59 4.11
N ILE A 580 -11.54 -24.79 4.33
CA ILE A 580 -10.95 -25.94 5.05
C ILE A 580 -11.18 -25.84 6.56
N ALA A 581 -11.28 -24.63 7.11
CA ALA A 581 -11.58 -24.39 8.53
C ALA A 581 -13.00 -24.81 8.96
N LYS A 582 -13.90 -25.14 8.01
CA LYS A 582 -15.24 -25.69 8.29
C LYS A 582 -15.18 -27.21 8.38
N LYS A 583 -15.78 -27.80 9.43
CA LYS A 583 -15.72 -29.25 9.78
C LYS A 583 -15.91 -30.16 8.55
N GLY A 584 -14.91 -31.01 8.30
CA GLY A 584 -14.85 -31.95 7.16
C GLY A 584 -13.84 -31.59 6.06
N GLY A 585 -13.13 -30.46 6.19
CA GLY A 585 -12.10 -30.02 5.25
C GLY A 585 -10.92 -30.99 5.15
N VAL A 586 -10.57 -31.36 3.92
CA VAL A 586 -9.40 -32.23 3.64
C VAL A 586 -8.13 -31.37 3.62
N ASN A 587 -7.03 -31.94 4.11
CA ASN A 587 -5.72 -31.30 4.20
C ASN A 587 -5.29 -30.65 2.86
N PRO A 588 -5.03 -29.32 2.80
CA PRO A 588 -4.67 -28.60 1.57
C PRO A 588 -3.36 -29.08 0.93
N ASP A 589 -2.47 -29.67 1.73
CA ASP A 589 -1.18 -30.22 1.30
C ASP A 589 -1.30 -31.66 0.76
N ALA A 590 -2.45 -32.31 0.95
CA ALA A 590 -2.78 -33.55 0.28
C ALA A 590 -3.35 -33.22 -1.10
N ILE A 591 -2.46 -33.08 -2.09
CA ILE A 591 -2.75 -32.90 -3.52
C ILE A 591 -3.71 -33.99 -4.10
N GLY A 592 -4.01 -35.06 -3.35
CA GLY A 592 -5.04 -36.05 -3.68
C GLY A 592 -6.49 -35.67 -3.35
N SER A 593 -6.74 -34.56 -2.64
CA SER A 593 -8.08 -34.18 -2.14
C SER A 593 -8.60 -32.87 -2.73
N ILE A 594 -8.79 -32.84 -4.05
CA ILE A 594 -8.98 -31.59 -4.77
C ILE A 594 -10.44 -31.39 -5.15
N SER A 595 -11.06 -30.39 -4.50
CA SER A 595 -12.37 -29.87 -4.89
C SER A 595 -12.31 -29.27 -6.30
N SER A 596 -13.44 -29.31 -7.01
CA SER A 596 -13.60 -28.69 -8.33
C SER A 596 -13.36 -27.18 -8.35
N ASN A 597 -13.29 -26.56 -7.17
CA ASN A 597 -13.24 -25.12 -6.97
C ASN A 597 -11.80 -24.59 -6.87
N ARG A 598 -10.79 -25.47 -6.75
CA ARG A 598 -9.38 -25.05 -6.74
C ARG A 598 -8.93 -24.67 -8.14
N ARG A 599 -8.35 -23.49 -8.30
CA ARG A 599 -7.81 -23.01 -9.58
C ARG A 599 -6.29 -23.01 -9.52
N PHE A 600 -5.68 -23.58 -10.55
CA PHE A 600 -4.25 -23.66 -10.70
C PHE A 600 -3.83 -22.90 -11.94
N ALA A 601 -2.66 -22.27 -11.88
CA ALA A 601 -2.02 -21.58 -12.97
C ALA A 601 -0.68 -22.23 -13.30
N LEU A 602 -0.38 -22.28 -14.59
CA LEU A 602 0.97 -22.44 -15.12
C LEU A 602 1.48 -21.06 -15.49
N VAL A 603 2.59 -20.65 -14.86
CA VAL A 603 3.24 -19.35 -15.06
C VAL A 603 4.53 -19.53 -15.84
N TYR A 604 4.73 -18.69 -16.85
CA TYR A 604 5.96 -18.64 -17.66
C TYR A 604 6.20 -17.19 -18.11
N LYS A 605 7.46 -16.74 -18.06
CA LYS A 605 7.85 -15.32 -18.30
C LYS A 605 7.09 -14.30 -17.43
N GLY A 606 6.63 -14.72 -16.26
CA GLY A 606 5.84 -13.89 -15.34
C GLY A 606 4.38 -13.71 -15.74
N GLU A 607 3.89 -14.45 -16.74
CA GLU A 607 2.48 -14.44 -17.15
C GLU A 607 1.84 -15.80 -16.86
N ILE A 608 0.56 -15.80 -16.48
CA ILE A 608 -0.28 -17.00 -16.49
C ILE A 608 -0.53 -17.37 -17.95
N ILE A 609 -0.03 -18.53 -18.36
CA ILE A 609 -0.16 -19.02 -19.74
C ILE A 609 -1.23 -20.10 -19.88
N ALA A 610 -1.63 -20.71 -18.76
CA ALA A 610 -2.79 -21.57 -18.66
C ALA A 610 -3.29 -21.54 -17.22
N GLN A 611 -4.61 -21.55 -17.04
CA GLN A 611 -5.21 -21.74 -15.72
C GLN A 611 -6.47 -22.58 -15.81
N GLY A 612 -6.83 -23.23 -14.70
CA GLY A 612 -8.06 -23.98 -14.58
C GLY A 612 -8.05 -24.87 -13.34
N SER A 613 -9.19 -25.48 -13.06
CA SER A 613 -9.22 -26.58 -12.10
C SER A 613 -8.65 -27.85 -12.72
N ARG A 614 -8.43 -28.88 -11.91
CA ARG A 614 -7.98 -30.17 -12.43
C ARG A 614 -9.00 -30.87 -13.31
N TYR A 615 -10.27 -30.45 -13.30
CA TYR A 615 -11.30 -31.00 -14.17
C TYR A 615 -11.49 -30.19 -15.45
N ASP A 616 -10.80 -29.05 -15.57
CA ASP A 616 -10.80 -28.25 -16.77
C ASP A 616 -10.05 -28.99 -17.89
N ARG A 617 -10.79 -29.37 -18.94
CA ARG A 617 -10.25 -30.12 -20.07
C ARG A 617 -9.16 -29.34 -20.83
N ALA A 618 -9.28 -28.01 -20.92
CA ALA A 618 -8.30 -27.19 -21.61
C ALA A 618 -7.00 -27.13 -20.80
N TYR A 619 -7.10 -26.96 -19.48
CA TYR A 619 -5.94 -26.99 -18.59
C TYR A 619 -5.27 -28.37 -18.56
N GLN A 620 -6.03 -29.46 -18.45
CA GLN A 620 -5.50 -30.82 -18.52
C GLN A 620 -4.78 -31.11 -19.83
N LYS A 621 -5.31 -30.64 -20.96
CA LYS A 621 -4.68 -30.80 -22.27
C LYS A 621 -3.31 -30.13 -22.31
N VAL A 622 -3.20 -28.91 -21.77
CA VAL A 622 -1.90 -28.22 -21.66
C VAL A 622 -0.89 -29.05 -20.88
N LEU A 623 -1.29 -29.61 -19.72
CA LEU A 623 -0.40 -30.45 -18.92
C LEU A 623 0.00 -31.74 -19.66
N GLN A 624 -0.92 -32.40 -20.36
CA GLN A 624 -0.62 -33.60 -21.14
C GLN A 624 0.36 -33.33 -22.28
N ASP A 625 0.20 -32.21 -22.98
CA ASP A 625 1.06 -31.84 -24.09
C ASP A 625 2.47 -31.46 -23.60
N ILE A 626 2.60 -30.79 -22.44
CA ILE A 626 3.90 -30.59 -21.76
C ILE A 626 4.57 -31.93 -21.47
N ARG A 627 3.83 -32.89 -20.91
CA ARG A 627 4.38 -34.23 -20.58
C ARG A 627 4.92 -34.95 -21.82
N LYS A 628 4.24 -34.85 -22.96
CA LYS A 628 4.69 -35.46 -24.23
C LYS A 628 6.02 -34.90 -24.71
N VAL A 629 6.29 -33.62 -24.48
CA VAL A 629 7.53 -32.95 -24.91
C VAL A 629 8.61 -32.87 -23.84
N SER A 630 8.31 -33.31 -22.61
CA SER A 630 9.19 -33.21 -21.43
C SER A 630 10.47 -34.06 -21.50
N TYR A 631 10.66 -34.86 -22.55
CA TYR A 631 11.93 -35.53 -22.83
C TYR A 631 13.06 -34.57 -23.23
N SER A 632 12.72 -33.31 -23.59
CA SER A 632 13.68 -32.27 -23.94
C SER A 632 13.24 -30.92 -23.36
N SER A 633 14.14 -30.28 -22.62
CA SER A 633 13.94 -28.93 -22.09
C SER A 633 13.74 -27.89 -23.20
N GLU A 634 14.43 -28.05 -24.33
CA GLU A 634 14.25 -27.22 -25.52
C GLU A 634 12.83 -27.38 -26.09
N LYS A 635 12.33 -28.61 -26.20
CA LYS A 635 10.97 -28.88 -26.68
C LYS A 635 9.88 -28.39 -25.72
N VAL A 636 10.12 -28.43 -24.42
CA VAL A 636 9.23 -27.78 -23.43
C VAL A 636 9.24 -26.27 -23.64
N GLY A 637 10.41 -25.65 -23.82
CA GLY A 637 10.52 -24.22 -24.12
C GLY A 637 9.76 -23.81 -25.37
N GLU A 638 9.96 -24.53 -26.49
CA GLU A 638 9.21 -24.32 -27.73
C GLU A 638 7.70 -24.38 -27.49
N TYR A 639 7.22 -25.38 -26.76
CA TYR A 639 5.79 -25.53 -26.46
C TYR A 639 5.26 -24.39 -25.58
N LEU A 640 5.97 -24.00 -24.52
CA LEU A 640 5.59 -22.87 -23.67
C LEU A 640 5.49 -21.56 -24.47
N GLU A 641 6.41 -21.32 -25.41
CA GLU A 641 6.34 -20.18 -26.32
C GLU A 641 5.13 -20.24 -27.24
N THR A 642 4.71 -21.42 -27.72
CA THR A 642 3.48 -21.53 -28.50
C THR A 642 2.25 -21.11 -27.70
N ILE A 643 2.22 -21.40 -26.40
CA ILE A 643 1.12 -20.98 -25.52
C ILE A 643 1.19 -19.48 -25.25
N VAL A 644 2.38 -18.94 -24.92
CA VAL A 644 2.54 -17.49 -24.67
C VAL A 644 2.10 -16.68 -25.87
N ASN A 645 2.53 -17.08 -27.06
CA ASN A 645 2.27 -16.38 -28.32
C ASN A 645 0.89 -16.70 -28.90
N ARG A 646 0.07 -17.52 -28.22
CA ARG A 646 -1.32 -17.72 -28.63
C ARG A 646 -2.08 -16.41 -28.49
N ARG A 647 -3.04 -16.19 -29.39
CA ARG A 647 -3.94 -15.05 -29.31
C ARG A 647 -4.83 -15.14 -28.05
N ARG A 648 -4.84 -14.08 -27.25
CA ARG A 648 -5.56 -13.95 -25.97
C ARG A 648 -6.69 -12.92 -26.08
N ILE A 649 -7.81 -13.14 -25.41
CA ILE A 649 -8.95 -12.23 -25.38
C ILE A 649 -8.71 -11.18 -24.29
N VAL A 650 -8.83 -9.91 -24.64
CA VAL A 650 -8.62 -8.80 -23.69
C VAL A 650 -9.94 -8.16 -23.27
N SER A 651 -10.03 -7.77 -22.01
CA SER A 651 -11.13 -7.01 -21.40
C SER A 651 -10.61 -5.80 -20.63
N VAL A 652 -11.49 -4.83 -20.38
CA VAL A 652 -11.23 -3.71 -19.45
C VAL A 652 -11.54 -4.13 -18.02
N GLU A 653 -10.78 -3.61 -17.05
CA GLU A 653 -10.99 -3.82 -15.61
C GLU A 653 -12.42 -3.50 -15.17
N ASP A 654 -12.88 -2.29 -15.50
CA ASP A 654 -14.24 -1.85 -15.24
C ASP A 654 -14.91 -1.40 -16.55
N ALA A 655 -15.79 -2.26 -17.08
CA ALA A 655 -16.57 -1.98 -18.27
C ALA A 655 -17.58 -0.82 -18.08
N SER A 656 -17.88 -0.41 -16.84
CA SER A 656 -18.72 0.74 -16.53
C SER A 656 -18.07 2.07 -16.92
N LEU A 657 -16.74 2.10 -17.05
CA LEU A 657 -15.98 3.29 -17.43
C LEU A 657 -16.09 3.64 -18.91
N LEU A 658 -16.47 2.67 -19.75
CA LEU A 658 -16.60 2.87 -21.20
C LEU A 658 -17.63 3.96 -21.51
N GLY A 659 -17.20 4.98 -22.25
CA GLY A 659 -17.99 6.14 -22.64
C GLY A 659 -18.15 7.23 -21.58
N LYS A 660 -17.60 7.07 -20.36
CA LYS A 660 -17.58 8.14 -19.34
C LYS A 660 -16.46 9.14 -19.61
N ALA A 661 -16.64 10.40 -19.24
CA ALA A 661 -15.55 11.38 -19.23
C ALA A 661 -14.59 11.14 -18.03
N PRO A 662 -13.29 11.48 -18.14
CA PRO A 662 -12.38 11.35 -17.01
C PRO A 662 -12.75 12.32 -15.88
N GLU A 663 -12.53 11.93 -14.62
CA GLU A 663 -12.77 12.78 -13.45
C GLU A 663 -11.79 13.95 -13.37
N LYS A 664 -10.55 13.75 -13.86
CA LYS A 664 -9.48 14.75 -13.96
C LYS A 664 -8.70 14.59 -15.26
N GLY A 665 -8.26 15.70 -15.85
CA GLY A 665 -7.50 15.72 -17.10
C GLY A 665 -8.35 15.52 -18.36
N VAL A 666 -7.70 15.34 -19.51
CA VAL A 666 -8.37 15.24 -20.82
C VAL A 666 -8.43 13.79 -21.33
N LYS A 667 -7.51 12.93 -20.88
CA LYS A 667 -7.39 11.54 -21.32
C LYS A 667 -8.09 10.59 -20.35
N MET A 668 -8.73 9.56 -20.89
CA MET A 668 -9.26 8.43 -20.11
C MET A 668 -8.31 7.25 -20.21
N LEU A 669 -8.08 6.53 -19.11
CA LEU A 669 -7.24 5.33 -19.05
C LEU A 669 -8.11 4.13 -18.67
N PHE A 670 -7.99 3.04 -19.42
CA PHE A 670 -8.64 1.76 -19.12
C PHE A 670 -7.56 0.71 -18.90
N ASN A 671 -7.47 0.16 -17.69
CA ASN A 671 -6.61 -1.00 -17.43
C ASN A 671 -7.14 -2.21 -18.22
N LEU A 672 -6.24 -2.92 -18.89
CA LEU A 672 -6.55 -4.05 -19.75
C LEU A 672 -6.00 -5.34 -19.17
N PHE A 673 -6.82 -6.38 -19.18
CA PHE A 673 -6.47 -7.72 -18.72
C PHE A 673 -6.82 -8.77 -19.77
N ASP A 674 -6.04 -9.84 -19.87
CA ASP A 674 -6.40 -10.99 -20.71
C ASP A 674 -7.38 -11.94 -20.01
N GLU A 675 -7.81 -13.00 -20.70
CA GLU A 675 -8.73 -14.01 -20.14
C GLU A 675 -8.15 -14.78 -18.95
N PHE A 676 -6.86 -14.60 -18.69
CA PHE A 676 -6.16 -15.16 -17.55
C PHE A 676 -5.87 -14.15 -16.46
N GLY A 677 -6.36 -12.92 -16.57
CA GLY A 677 -6.10 -11.85 -15.60
C GLY A 677 -4.66 -11.33 -15.64
N ASN A 678 -3.88 -11.58 -16.70
CA ASN A 678 -2.58 -10.93 -16.84
C ASN A 678 -2.77 -9.46 -17.22
N ASN A 679 -1.91 -8.58 -16.71
CA ASN A 679 -1.92 -7.16 -17.07
C ASN A 679 -1.37 -6.95 -18.49
N ILE A 680 -2.22 -6.45 -19.40
CA ILE A 680 -1.91 -6.18 -20.81
C ILE A 680 -1.66 -4.68 -21.06
N GLY A 681 -1.55 -3.88 -20.00
CA GLY A 681 -1.32 -2.44 -20.06
C GLY A 681 -2.62 -1.65 -19.99
N GLN A 682 -2.61 -0.45 -20.56
CA GLN A 682 -3.72 0.49 -20.48
C GLN A 682 -4.14 0.98 -21.86
N LEU A 683 -5.44 1.04 -22.14
CA LEU A 683 -5.96 1.73 -23.30
C LEU A 683 -6.22 3.19 -22.93
N THR A 684 -5.59 4.12 -23.65
CA THR A 684 -5.79 5.55 -23.50
C THR A 684 -6.72 6.05 -24.56
N ARG A 685 -7.76 6.80 -24.16
CA ARG A 685 -8.64 7.54 -25.06
C ARG A 685 -8.43 9.03 -24.90
N SER A 686 -8.16 9.72 -26.01
CA SER A 686 -7.97 11.17 -26.08
C SER A 686 -9.03 11.80 -26.99
N PRO A 687 -9.94 12.64 -26.48
CA PRO A 687 -10.91 13.34 -27.30
C PRO A 687 -10.29 14.57 -28.00
N ASN A 688 -10.68 14.81 -29.25
CA ASN A 688 -10.37 16.02 -30.01
C ASN A 688 -11.57 16.38 -30.91
N ARG A 689 -12.28 17.47 -30.57
CA ARG A 689 -13.51 17.90 -31.27
C ARG A 689 -14.57 16.79 -31.37
N ASN A 690 -14.80 16.23 -32.55
CA ASN A 690 -15.75 15.16 -32.85
C ASN A 690 -15.05 13.81 -33.08
N GLU A 691 -13.78 13.68 -32.69
CA GLU A 691 -12.95 12.50 -32.86
C GLU A 691 -12.38 12.02 -31.53
N LEU A 692 -12.24 10.71 -31.40
CA LEU A 692 -11.58 10.01 -30.30
C LEU A 692 -10.37 9.27 -30.85
N PHE A 693 -9.21 9.49 -30.24
CA PHE A 693 -7.97 8.81 -30.55
C PHE A 693 -7.65 7.78 -29.48
N TYR A 694 -7.31 6.56 -29.90
CA TYR A 694 -6.96 5.48 -28.99
C TYR A 694 -5.50 5.09 -29.13
N LYS A 695 -4.84 4.90 -27.99
CA LYS A 695 -3.46 4.41 -27.89
C LYS A 695 -3.39 3.31 -26.85
N LEU A 696 -2.59 2.29 -27.09
CA LEU A 696 -2.31 1.25 -26.11
C LEU A 696 -1.02 1.59 -25.37
N ILE A 697 -1.05 1.84 -24.08
CA ILE A 697 0.13 1.91 -23.23
C ILE A 697 0.44 0.49 -22.78
N TYR A 698 1.46 -0.13 -23.36
CA TYR A 698 1.96 -1.44 -22.93
C TYR A 698 3.30 -1.26 -22.23
N ARG A 699 3.37 -1.62 -20.94
CA ARG A 699 4.60 -1.54 -20.11
C ARG A 699 5.31 -0.18 -20.26
N GLY A 700 4.55 0.91 -20.14
CA GLY A 700 5.06 2.28 -20.22
C GLY A 700 5.27 2.83 -21.64
N LYS A 701 5.12 2.03 -22.71
CA LYS A 701 5.21 2.49 -24.10
C LYS A 701 3.83 2.72 -24.71
N GLU A 702 3.59 3.93 -25.21
CA GLU A 702 2.48 4.21 -26.12
C GLU A 702 2.72 3.48 -27.47
N ILE A 703 1.90 2.50 -27.75
CA ILE A 703 1.72 1.86 -29.05
C ILE A 703 0.53 2.55 -29.71
N ASP A 704 0.80 3.21 -30.83
CA ASP A 704 -0.27 3.71 -31.67
C ASP A 704 -1.00 2.53 -32.30
N ILE A 705 -2.23 2.30 -31.87
CA ILE A 705 -3.09 1.27 -32.42
C ILE A 705 -3.89 1.78 -33.62
N LYS A 706 -3.54 2.97 -34.15
CA LYS A 706 -4.11 3.63 -35.33
C LYS A 706 -5.64 3.52 -35.37
N SER A 707 -6.24 3.74 -34.20
CA SER A 707 -7.66 3.52 -33.98
C SER A 707 -8.32 4.83 -33.60
N THR A 708 -9.31 5.23 -34.40
CA THR A 708 -10.07 6.46 -34.18
C THR A 708 -11.56 6.21 -34.33
N ILE A 709 -12.36 6.94 -33.54
CA ILE A 709 -13.82 6.98 -33.69
C ILE A 709 -14.24 8.43 -33.90
N LYS A 710 -14.99 8.70 -34.97
CA LYS A 710 -15.44 10.02 -35.39
C LYS A 710 -16.96 10.07 -35.41
N LEU A 711 -17.53 11.15 -34.89
CA LEU A 711 -18.93 11.48 -35.16
C LEU A 711 -19.00 12.38 -36.39
N LEU A 712 -19.66 11.88 -37.43
CA LEU A 712 -19.89 12.58 -38.69
C LEU A 712 -21.30 13.16 -38.72
N GLY A 713 -21.47 14.27 -39.43
CA GLY A 713 -22.75 14.96 -39.60
C GLY A 713 -22.56 16.22 -40.44
N ASP A 714 -23.51 17.15 -40.44
CA ASP A 714 -23.51 18.30 -41.36
C ASP A 714 -22.25 19.17 -41.31
N LYS A 715 -21.67 19.35 -40.11
CA LYS A 715 -20.46 20.16 -39.92
C LYS A 715 -19.15 19.41 -40.20
N TYR A 716 -19.17 18.08 -40.15
CA TYR A 716 -17.98 17.24 -40.20
C TYR A 716 -18.25 16.01 -41.06
N ARG A 717 -18.30 16.21 -42.38
CA ARG A 717 -18.47 15.13 -43.37
C ARG A 717 -17.12 14.69 -43.92
N LEU A 718 -16.90 13.38 -44.02
CA LEU A 718 -15.84 12.82 -44.85
C LEU A 718 -16.36 12.74 -46.29
N ARG A 719 -15.58 13.27 -47.25
CA ARG A 719 -16.00 13.30 -48.66
C ARG A 719 -16.28 11.89 -49.16
N GLY A 720 -17.45 11.70 -49.76
CA GLY A 720 -17.87 10.42 -50.32
C GLY A 720 -18.73 9.57 -49.40
N LEU A 721 -18.84 9.87 -48.09
CA LEU A 721 -19.59 9.03 -47.17
C LEU A 721 -21.11 9.31 -47.16
N PRO A 722 -21.95 8.27 -47.02
CA PRO A 722 -23.40 8.31 -47.17
C PRO A 722 -24.13 8.95 -45.97
N ILE A 723 -24.08 10.27 -45.81
CA ILE A 723 -24.70 10.97 -44.68
C ILE A 723 -25.77 11.94 -45.19
N GLU A 724 -27.02 11.72 -44.82
CA GLU A 724 -28.13 12.63 -45.14
C GLU A 724 -28.07 13.88 -44.25
N GLU A 725 -28.75 14.94 -44.67
CA GLU A 725 -28.83 16.18 -43.90
C GLU A 725 -29.52 15.96 -42.55
N GLY A 726 -28.89 16.43 -41.47
CA GLY A 726 -29.36 16.25 -40.10
C GLY A 726 -29.01 14.91 -39.44
N GLU A 727 -28.38 13.98 -40.16
CA GLU A 727 -27.91 12.71 -39.59
C GLU A 727 -26.57 12.85 -38.88
N HIS A 728 -26.45 12.14 -37.76
CA HIS A 728 -25.22 12.02 -36.99
C HIS A 728 -24.80 10.56 -36.90
N LEU A 729 -23.79 10.18 -37.68
CA LEU A 729 -23.36 8.79 -37.82
C LEU A 729 -21.92 8.62 -37.35
N LEU A 730 -21.66 7.54 -36.62
CA LEU A 730 -20.31 7.22 -36.17
C LEU A 730 -19.51 6.47 -37.23
N TYR A 731 -18.30 6.92 -37.47
CA TYR A 731 -17.32 6.26 -38.31
C TYR A 731 -16.14 5.82 -37.46
N GLY A 732 -15.78 4.53 -37.54
CA GLY A 732 -14.62 3.98 -36.85
C GLY A 732 -13.56 3.51 -37.83
N ASP A 733 -12.36 4.06 -37.71
CA ASP A 733 -11.18 3.55 -38.41
C ASP A 733 -10.31 2.81 -37.41
N LEU A 734 -10.41 1.47 -37.39
CA LEU A 734 -9.76 0.60 -36.41
C LEU A 734 -8.65 -0.19 -37.08
N ASN A 735 -7.50 0.44 -37.33
CA ASN A 735 -6.35 -0.20 -37.97
C ASN A 735 -5.31 -0.67 -36.95
N ILE A 736 -5.75 -1.51 -36.01
CA ILE A 736 -4.87 -2.04 -34.96
C ILE A 736 -3.73 -2.83 -35.62
N PRO A 737 -2.45 -2.56 -35.30
CA PRO A 737 -1.32 -3.27 -35.88
C PRO A 737 -1.44 -4.79 -35.71
N LYS A 738 -1.02 -5.54 -36.73
CA LYS A 738 -1.17 -6.99 -36.73
C LYS A 738 -0.43 -7.63 -35.56
N GLU A 739 0.74 -7.11 -35.18
CA GLU A 739 1.53 -7.59 -34.04
C GLU A 739 0.77 -7.52 -32.72
N VAL A 740 -0.14 -6.55 -32.59
CA VAL A 740 -1.03 -6.42 -31.43
C VAL A 740 -2.19 -7.40 -31.59
N THR A 741 -2.81 -7.47 -32.76
CA THR A 741 -3.97 -8.35 -32.95
C THR A 741 -3.65 -9.84 -32.98
N ASP A 742 -2.45 -10.24 -33.39
CA ASP A 742 -1.97 -11.62 -33.36
C ASP A 742 -1.85 -12.11 -31.91
N LYS A 743 -1.52 -11.20 -30.98
CA LYS A 743 -1.44 -11.47 -29.55
C LYS A 743 -2.77 -11.26 -28.82
N TYR A 744 -3.56 -10.26 -29.22
CA TYR A 744 -4.73 -9.82 -28.47
C TYR A 744 -5.98 -9.72 -29.36
N ALA A 745 -7.07 -10.31 -28.90
CA ALA A 745 -8.41 -10.18 -29.44
C ALA A 745 -9.24 -9.20 -28.61
N ALA A 746 -10.41 -8.81 -29.14
CA ALA A 746 -11.39 -7.93 -28.50
C ALA A 746 -10.99 -6.45 -28.29
N LEU A 747 -9.73 -6.05 -28.51
CA LEU A 747 -9.33 -4.62 -28.44
C LEU A 747 -10.18 -3.72 -29.36
N GLY A 748 -10.43 -4.13 -30.61
CA GLY A 748 -11.28 -3.38 -31.53
C GLY A 748 -12.73 -3.26 -31.04
N GLN A 749 -13.24 -4.28 -30.34
CA GLN A 749 -14.56 -4.23 -29.72
C GLN A 749 -14.57 -3.20 -28.57
N ILE A 750 -13.57 -3.21 -27.69
CA ILE A 750 -13.46 -2.23 -26.59
C ILE A 750 -13.46 -0.80 -27.14
N VAL A 751 -12.64 -0.53 -28.16
CA VAL A 751 -12.56 0.80 -28.80
C VAL A 751 -13.92 1.20 -29.41
N TYR A 752 -14.57 0.29 -30.13
CA TYR A 752 -15.87 0.55 -30.74
C TYR A 752 -16.95 0.86 -29.69
N GLU A 753 -17.05 0.02 -28.65
CA GLU A 753 -18.04 0.17 -27.59
C GLU A 753 -17.85 1.46 -26.81
N ASP A 754 -16.59 1.77 -26.47
CA ASP A 754 -16.26 3.00 -25.76
C ASP A 754 -16.61 4.23 -26.57
N GLY A 755 -16.20 4.29 -27.84
CA GLY A 755 -16.46 5.44 -28.69
C GLY A 755 -17.96 5.66 -28.92
N LEU A 756 -18.69 4.57 -29.17
CA LEU A 756 -20.14 4.63 -29.32
C LEU A 756 -20.83 5.14 -28.05
N LYS A 757 -20.50 4.58 -26.88
CA LYS A 757 -21.06 5.03 -25.60
C LYS A 757 -20.69 6.49 -25.31
N TYR A 758 -19.46 6.91 -25.63
CA TYR A 758 -19.01 8.29 -25.43
C TYR A 758 -19.90 9.29 -26.18
N PHE A 759 -20.12 9.08 -27.47
CA PHE A 759 -20.94 9.98 -28.28
C PHE A 759 -22.44 9.87 -27.97
N LEU A 760 -22.93 8.69 -27.58
CA LEU A 760 -24.31 8.52 -27.11
C LEU A 760 -24.58 9.26 -25.79
N ASN A 761 -23.62 9.27 -24.85
CA ASN A 761 -23.79 9.87 -23.54
C ASN A 761 -23.57 11.40 -23.55
N ALA A 762 -22.78 11.91 -24.48
CA ALA A 762 -22.38 13.30 -24.52
C ALA A 762 -23.46 14.18 -25.19
N LYS A 763 -24.34 14.79 -24.37
CA LYS A 763 -25.43 15.69 -24.81
C LYS A 763 -25.02 16.75 -25.85
N LYS A 764 -23.78 17.25 -25.80
CA LYS A 764 -23.25 18.27 -26.71
C LYS A 764 -23.20 17.86 -28.18
N TYR A 765 -23.23 16.56 -28.48
CA TYR A 765 -23.17 16.05 -29.86
C TYR A 765 -24.54 15.69 -30.44
N GLY A 766 -25.62 15.84 -29.68
CA GLY A 766 -26.96 15.51 -30.12
C GLY A 766 -27.24 14.00 -30.15
N LYS A 767 -28.17 13.59 -31.01
CA LYS A 767 -28.52 12.18 -31.22
C LYS A 767 -27.43 11.50 -32.06
N VAL A 768 -27.22 10.19 -31.85
CA VAL A 768 -26.45 9.35 -32.78
C VAL A 768 -27.46 8.42 -33.47
N ASP A 769 -27.60 8.59 -34.79
CA ASP A 769 -28.60 7.92 -35.61
C ASP A 769 -28.15 6.51 -36.05
N GLY A 770 -26.84 6.26 -36.06
CA GLY A 770 -26.26 5.01 -36.55
C GLY A 770 -24.75 5.05 -36.70
N THR A 771 -24.22 4.08 -37.46
CA THR A 771 -22.81 4.01 -37.83
C THR A 771 -22.61 3.90 -39.34
N VAL A 772 -21.57 4.54 -39.87
CA VAL A 772 -21.13 4.42 -41.26
C VAL A 772 -20.04 3.37 -41.32
N SER A 773 -20.10 2.50 -42.33
CA SER A 773 -19.11 1.47 -42.59
C SER A 773 -18.60 1.56 -44.01
N VAL A 774 -17.28 1.64 -44.14
CA VAL A 774 -16.56 1.67 -45.42
C VAL A 774 -15.48 0.62 -45.37
N TRP A 775 -15.55 -0.37 -46.25
CA TRP A 775 -14.68 -1.54 -46.24
C TRP A 775 -14.01 -1.66 -47.60
N ILE A 776 -12.68 -1.57 -47.63
CA ILE A 776 -11.93 -1.41 -48.89
C ILE A 776 -10.74 -2.36 -48.99
N LYS A 777 -10.28 -2.58 -50.21
CA LYS A 777 -8.91 -3.02 -50.50
C LYS A 777 -7.99 -1.80 -50.56
N ALA A 778 -6.94 -1.79 -49.74
CA ALA A 778 -5.99 -0.69 -49.68
C ALA A 778 -4.67 -1.12 -49.02
N ASP A 779 -3.58 -0.45 -49.37
CA ASP A 779 -2.23 -0.71 -48.85
C ASP A 779 -2.13 -0.52 -47.34
N ILE A 780 -3.00 0.29 -46.73
CA ILE A 780 -3.08 0.45 -45.27
C ILE A 780 -3.45 -0.86 -44.54
N TYR A 781 -3.96 -1.85 -45.27
CA TYR A 781 -4.30 -3.18 -44.78
C TYR A 781 -3.31 -4.25 -45.28
N THR A 782 -2.11 -3.88 -45.71
CA THR A 782 -1.09 -4.84 -46.19
C THR A 782 -0.88 -5.97 -45.19
N ASP A 783 -0.81 -5.65 -43.89
CA ASP A 783 -0.63 -6.64 -42.81
C ASP A 783 -1.81 -7.65 -42.71
N TYR A 784 -2.99 -7.27 -43.22
CA TYR A 784 -4.22 -8.05 -43.28
C TYR A 784 -4.53 -8.61 -44.68
N GLY A 785 -3.54 -8.67 -45.58
CA GLY A 785 -3.71 -9.20 -46.94
C GLY A 785 -4.23 -8.17 -47.96
N GLY A 786 -4.04 -6.89 -47.68
CA GLY A 786 -4.37 -5.77 -48.57
C GLY A 786 -5.85 -5.37 -48.56
N GLN A 787 -6.65 -5.87 -47.61
CA GLN A 787 -8.06 -5.55 -47.48
C GLN A 787 -8.57 -5.53 -46.04
N SER A 788 -9.61 -4.74 -45.78
CA SER A 788 -10.21 -4.70 -44.44
C SER A 788 -10.89 -6.03 -44.08
N ILE A 789 -10.85 -6.41 -42.79
CA ILE A 789 -11.45 -7.66 -42.28
C ILE A 789 -12.96 -7.71 -42.55
N ASN A 790 -13.66 -6.57 -42.46
CA ASN A 790 -15.10 -6.52 -42.74
C ASN A 790 -15.39 -6.79 -44.22
N LEU A 791 -14.56 -6.30 -45.15
CA LEU A 791 -14.72 -6.58 -46.58
C LEU A 791 -14.58 -8.07 -46.87
N ASP A 792 -13.56 -8.70 -46.29
CA ASP A 792 -13.33 -10.15 -46.40
C ASP A 792 -14.51 -10.96 -45.86
N GLN A 793 -14.98 -10.64 -44.64
CA GLN A 793 -16.10 -11.34 -44.01
C GLN A 793 -17.41 -11.16 -44.77
N PHE A 794 -17.68 -9.94 -45.25
CA PHE A 794 -18.86 -9.64 -46.04
C PHE A 794 -18.90 -10.52 -47.29
N TRP A 795 -17.80 -10.55 -48.05
CA TRP A 795 -17.76 -11.33 -49.28
C TRP A 795 -17.78 -12.84 -49.04
N LYS A 796 -17.15 -13.34 -47.98
CA LYS A 796 -17.29 -14.75 -47.56
C LYS A 796 -18.75 -15.12 -47.26
N ALA A 797 -19.49 -14.25 -46.59
CA ALA A 797 -20.91 -14.47 -46.32
C ALA A 797 -21.77 -14.40 -47.59
N ARG A 798 -21.48 -13.45 -48.50
CA ARG A 798 -22.14 -13.37 -49.82
C ARG A 798 -21.89 -14.61 -50.66
N ASP A 799 -20.65 -15.13 -50.65
CA ASP A 799 -20.27 -16.34 -51.37
C ASP A 799 -20.91 -17.60 -50.78
N ALA A 800 -21.23 -17.57 -49.48
CA ALA A 800 -22.04 -18.59 -48.80
C ALA A 800 -23.55 -18.45 -49.03
N GLY A 801 -23.99 -17.52 -49.91
CA GLY A 801 -25.39 -17.35 -50.30
C GLY A 801 -26.22 -16.41 -49.40
N MET A 802 -25.60 -15.71 -48.44
CA MET A 802 -26.31 -14.75 -47.59
C MET A 802 -26.73 -13.50 -48.37
N SER A 803 -27.87 -12.88 -48.02
CA SER A 803 -28.27 -11.57 -48.56
C SER A 803 -27.25 -10.48 -48.20
N ILE A 804 -27.28 -9.32 -48.86
CA ILE A 804 -26.39 -8.21 -48.51
C ILE A 804 -26.58 -7.81 -47.04
N GLU A 805 -27.82 -7.76 -46.58
CA GLU A 805 -28.12 -7.40 -45.19
C GLU A 805 -27.57 -8.43 -44.19
N GLN A 806 -27.81 -9.71 -44.45
CA GLN A 806 -27.26 -10.80 -43.64
C GLN A 806 -25.73 -10.81 -43.64
N ALA A 807 -25.11 -10.60 -44.80
CA ALA A 807 -23.67 -10.52 -44.96
C ALA A 807 -23.09 -9.33 -44.20
N ALA A 808 -23.72 -8.15 -44.27
CA ALA A 808 -23.28 -6.96 -43.55
C ALA A 808 -23.37 -7.15 -42.03
N PHE A 809 -24.45 -7.73 -41.50
CA PHE A 809 -24.56 -8.07 -40.08
C PHE A 809 -23.66 -9.24 -39.64
N SER A 810 -23.09 -10.00 -40.57
CA SER A 810 -22.11 -11.05 -40.25
C SER A 810 -20.70 -10.50 -39.97
N THR A 811 -20.42 -9.28 -40.43
CA THR A 811 -19.13 -8.59 -40.25
C THR A 811 -18.90 -8.17 -38.80
N PHE A 812 -17.65 -7.83 -38.44
CA PHE A 812 -17.34 -7.26 -37.13
C PHE A 812 -18.15 -5.99 -36.87
N ALA A 813 -18.15 -5.04 -37.81
CA ALA A 813 -18.87 -3.77 -37.65
C ALA A 813 -20.39 -3.99 -37.51
N GLY A 814 -20.98 -4.87 -38.32
CA GLY A 814 -22.41 -5.18 -38.26
C GLY A 814 -22.82 -5.88 -36.96
N LYS A 815 -22.00 -6.81 -36.45
CA LYS A 815 -22.23 -7.45 -35.14
C LYS A 815 -22.24 -6.42 -34.01
N GLN A 816 -21.29 -5.47 -34.03
CA GLN A 816 -21.27 -4.40 -33.03
C GLN A 816 -22.46 -3.45 -33.20
N ALA A 817 -22.80 -3.05 -34.42
CA ALA A 817 -23.95 -2.18 -34.66
C ALA A 817 -25.26 -2.80 -34.13
N LYS A 818 -25.49 -4.08 -34.43
CA LYS A 818 -26.65 -4.84 -33.94
C LYS A 818 -26.69 -4.92 -32.42
N LYS A 819 -25.55 -5.09 -31.75
CA LYS A 819 -25.45 -5.11 -30.27
C LYS A 819 -25.97 -3.83 -29.62
N PHE A 820 -25.89 -2.69 -30.31
CA PHE A 820 -26.36 -1.39 -29.83
C PHE A 820 -27.71 -0.96 -30.43
N GLY A 821 -28.45 -1.91 -31.01
CA GLY A 821 -29.80 -1.67 -31.52
C GLY A 821 -29.86 -1.01 -32.90
N PHE A 822 -28.75 -0.95 -33.63
CA PHE A 822 -28.77 -0.55 -35.04
C PHE A 822 -29.06 -1.79 -35.89
N THR A 823 -30.33 -1.95 -36.27
CA THR A 823 -30.84 -3.18 -36.88
C THR A 823 -31.21 -3.04 -38.36
N ARG A 824 -31.14 -1.81 -38.90
CA ARG A 824 -31.46 -1.52 -40.29
C ARG A 824 -30.20 -1.21 -41.08
N ILE A 825 -30.18 -1.57 -42.35
CA ILE A 825 -29.09 -1.22 -43.27
C ILE A 825 -29.61 -0.30 -44.36
N ARG A 826 -28.83 0.76 -44.63
CA ARG A 826 -29.00 1.60 -45.82
C ARG A 826 -27.78 1.46 -46.71
N ILE A 827 -28.02 1.10 -47.96
CA ILE A 827 -27.04 1.13 -49.05
C ILE A 827 -27.48 2.28 -49.95
N LEU A 828 -26.59 3.24 -50.23
CA LEU A 828 -26.95 4.37 -51.08
C LEU A 828 -26.87 4.04 -52.57
N ASP A 829 -25.99 3.11 -52.94
CA ASP A 829 -25.72 2.75 -54.31
C ASP A 829 -25.23 1.29 -54.39
N ASP A 830 -26.13 0.39 -54.76
CA ASP A 830 -25.82 -1.04 -54.87
C ASP A 830 -24.75 -1.31 -55.94
N GLU A 831 -24.58 -0.42 -56.94
CA GLU A 831 -23.56 -0.56 -57.98
C GLU A 831 -22.14 -0.30 -57.44
N LYS A 832 -22.02 0.40 -56.30
CA LYS A 832 -20.74 0.63 -55.62
C LYS A 832 -20.29 -0.53 -54.73
N ILE A 833 -21.18 -1.49 -54.44
CA ILE A 833 -20.82 -2.72 -53.73
C ILE A 833 -20.05 -3.62 -54.70
N THR A 834 -18.73 -3.57 -54.62
CA THR A 834 -17.81 -4.33 -55.45
C THR A 834 -16.92 -5.23 -54.59
N ARG A 835 -16.24 -6.18 -55.23
CA ARG A 835 -15.24 -7.03 -54.54
C ARG A 835 -14.12 -6.26 -53.87
N ASN A 836 -13.94 -4.98 -54.20
CA ASN A 836 -12.88 -4.15 -53.65
C ASN A 836 -13.38 -3.06 -52.70
N TYR A 837 -14.70 -2.86 -52.61
CA TYR A 837 -15.30 -1.73 -51.91
C TYR A 837 -16.74 -2.05 -51.48
N VAL A 838 -17.05 -1.82 -50.22
CA VAL A 838 -18.42 -1.88 -49.67
C VAL A 838 -18.64 -0.66 -48.79
N GLU A 839 -19.76 0.02 -48.97
CA GLU A 839 -20.15 1.19 -48.19
C GLU A 839 -21.63 1.10 -47.83
N LEU A 840 -21.93 1.25 -46.54
CA LEU A 840 -23.28 1.15 -46.00
C LEU A 840 -23.39 1.81 -44.64
N ASN A 841 -24.63 2.04 -44.20
CA ASN A 841 -24.94 2.52 -42.86
C ASN A 841 -25.73 1.49 -42.07
N PHE A 842 -25.40 1.36 -40.78
CA PHE A 842 -26.24 0.70 -39.80
C PHE A 842 -27.03 1.74 -39.03
N LEU A 843 -28.36 1.68 -39.09
CA LEU A 843 -29.28 2.63 -38.49
C LEU A 843 -30.19 1.94 -37.46
N LYS A 844 -30.79 2.72 -36.57
CA LYS A 844 -31.77 2.20 -35.58
C LYS A 844 -32.94 1.48 -36.26
#